data_AF-T2M907-F1
#
_entry.id   AF-T2M907-F1
#
_cell.length_a   1.000
_cell.length_b   1.000
_cell.length_c   1.000
_cell.angle_alpha   90.00
_cell.angle_beta   90.00
_cell.angle_gamma   90.00
#
_symmetry.space_group_name_H-M   'P 1'
#
loop_
_entity.id
_entity.type
_entity.pdbx_description
1 polymer ?
#
loop_
_entity_poly.entity_id
_entity_poly.type
_entity_poly.pdbx_seq_one_letter_code
_entity_poly.pdbx_strand_id
1 'polypeptide(L)'
;SHTSKSSDHVLAALAVVANICHHNKNMQSCLKSMDDVKLLYKKLFQLLSHSDLSYSITSLSLLTSLVLNEEMGMKVFYGKNLTNIIQLIFNTLVTKEDSMCCQYAADLLMDLMACDRISRVIAETDVFITYIQKILNLIHSTDPQTTAKIFELLILFCGKECTSSKILEIFIDQCNDEETQLQSLTSSQAVLHWIVQPSAQNDDVTGHSSLLSIVFVREIISLAVHNGLSDKLSSYANYLFSVLLEHLILNDEKLNDEKILKHKCDRLARIIEVIIYLCEDEKYKVTVANSVCSEKVTQLVFKVYELYSEELRLLRNPSYVCSQELSFLVVRSLELLSKIKHAVLSGVEKYASLLQDQRLHSFLGHALLSNSKYLVHAGLQILAEGFKSRDFQTKMVGEILVNYNQSREDLLKSHQFEEEVSTQPIFVPPIPALSDITNKGNHSQSASVAIITEHLKKGLEIKDSKLSDIMEFYEQKLTFLAGRETHLEDLLNAKTLALTQSDRLIAQYRCRQAQSEAECLKLRTMLQQSEKVIEKDTIKIEQFTKSKQDSDIKINTLLEEIQQLRLTVTEHENLKADFNDLSQKVNALEKSLLAADAENHSLAAMNDCLLKNNESLKVKIECSSDRIKIMEEEYLKISDSVKEKENKING
;
A
#
# COMPACT_ATOMS: atom_id res chain seq x y z
N SER A 1 -55.17 -23.88 17.18
CA SER A 1 -53.76 -24.07 17.59
C SER A 1 -52.95 -24.98 16.65
N HIS A 2 -53.51 -25.57 15.58
CA HIS A 2 -52.76 -26.42 14.64
C HIS A 2 -52.40 -25.75 13.30
N THR A 3 -52.94 -24.57 12.99
CA THR A 3 -52.67 -23.82 11.75
C THR A 3 -51.44 -22.91 11.83
N SER A 4 -50.97 -22.55 13.02
CA SER A 4 -49.77 -21.70 13.21
C SER A 4 -48.45 -22.49 13.06
N LYS A 5 -48.44 -23.79 13.35
CA LYS A 5 -47.21 -24.59 13.24
C LYS A 5 -46.82 -24.90 11.80
N SER A 6 -47.80 -25.10 10.90
CA SER A 6 -47.51 -25.39 9.48
C SER A 6 -47.01 -24.18 8.71
N SER A 7 -47.43 -22.96 9.09
CA SER A 7 -46.93 -21.73 8.47
C SER A 7 -45.46 -21.51 8.81
N ASP A 8 -45.06 -21.66 10.07
CA ASP A 8 -43.69 -21.39 10.53
C ASP A 8 -42.64 -22.29 9.85
N HIS A 9 -42.99 -23.55 9.56
CA HIS A 9 -42.12 -24.46 8.81
C HIS A 9 -41.93 -24.04 7.35
N VAL A 10 -42.95 -23.45 6.72
CA VAL A 10 -42.86 -22.95 5.34
C VAL A 10 -41.95 -21.72 5.29
N LEU A 11 -42.08 -20.80 6.24
CA LEU A 11 -41.20 -19.63 6.32
C LEU A 11 -39.74 -20.04 6.56
N ALA A 12 -39.50 -20.96 7.49
CA ALA A 12 -38.16 -21.48 7.76
C ALA A 12 -37.57 -22.16 6.51
N ALA A 13 -38.33 -23.03 5.84
CA ALA A 13 -37.88 -23.68 4.60
C ALA A 13 -37.57 -22.66 3.49
N LEU A 14 -38.43 -21.64 3.33
CA LEU A 14 -38.23 -20.57 2.36
C LEU A 14 -36.96 -19.78 2.66
N ALA A 15 -36.70 -19.45 3.92
CA ALA A 15 -35.50 -18.74 4.36
C ALA A 15 -34.22 -19.56 4.12
N VAL A 16 -34.24 -20.87 4.42
CA VAL A 16 -33.12 -21.76 4.13
C VAL A 16 -32.85 -21.80 2.63
N VAL A 17 -33.88 -21.95 1.79
CA VAL A 17 -33.70 -21.97 0.33
C VAL A 17 -33.19 -20.62 -0.18
N ALA A 18 -33.71 -19.49 0.32
CA ALA A 18 -33.22 -18.15 -0.02
C ALA A 18 -31.72 -18.02 0.27
N ASN A 19 -31.27 -18.42 1.46
CA ASN A 19 -29.85 -18.37 1.85
C ASN A 19 -28.97 -19.28 1.00
N ILE A 20 -29.43 -20.50 0.68
CA ILE A 20 -28.67 -21.44 -0.17
C ILE A 20 -28.54 -20.90 -1.60
N CYS A 21 -29.54 -20.16 -2.09
CA CYS A 21 -29.52 -19.56 -3.43
C CYS A 21 -28.71 -18.27 -3.50
N HIS A 22 -28.65 -17.52 -2.40
CA HIS A 22 -27.95 -16.25 -2.35
C HIS A 22 -26.46 -16.42 -2.66
N HIS A 23 -25.97 -15.66 -3.64
CA HIS A 23 -24.61 -15.75 -4.21
C HIS A 23 -24.12 -17.14 -4.70
N ASN A 24 -24.99 -18.15 -4.81
CA ASN A 24 -24.60 -19.49 -5.24
C ASN A 24 -25.16 -19.85 -6.63
N LYS A 25 -24.35 -19.64 -7.66
CA LYS A 25 -24.73 -19.88 -9.07
C LYS A 25 -25.09 -21.35 -9.37
N ASN A 26 -24.46 -22.30 -8.68
CA ASN A 26 -24.71 -23.73 -8.88
C ASN A 26 -26.10 -24.11 -8.37
N MET A 27 -26.44 -23.66 -7.16
CA MET A 27 -27.76 -23.90 -6.57
C MET A 27 -28.87 -23.17 -7.33
N GLN A 28 -28.61 -21.94 -7.77
CA GLN A 28 -29.53 -21.20 -8.64
C GLN A 28 -29.81 -21.98 -9.93
N SER A 29 -28.79 -22.53 -10.58
CA SER A 29 -28.93 -23.32 -11.81
C SER A 29 -29.68 -24.64 -11.57
N CYS A 30 -29.38 -25.33 -10.47
CA CYS A 30 -30.06 -26.56 -10.06
C CYS A 30 -31.57 -26.34 -9.87
N LEU A 31 -31.97 -25.30 -9.14
CA LEU A 31 -33.38 -24.96 -8.93
C LEU A 31 -34.08 -24.55 -10.21
N LYS A 32 -33.37 -23.87 -11.12
CA LYS A 32 -33.91 -23.49 -12.44
C LYS A 32 -34.14 -24.69 -13.36
N SER A 33 -33.32 -25.74 -13.24
CA SER A 33 -33.47 -26.97 -14.02
C SER A 33 -34.56 -27.93 -13.52
N MET A 34 -35.23 -27.61 -12.41
CA MET A 34 -36.32 -28.45 -11.91
C MET A 34 -37.56 -28.33 -12.81
N ASP A 35 -38.20 -29.46 -13.12
CA ASP A 35 -39.39 -29.53 -13.97
C ASP A 35 -40.56 -28.64 -13.46
N ASP A 36 -40.66 -28.47 -12.14
CA ASP A 36 -41.71 -27.71 -11.46
C ASP A 36 -41.34 -26.24 -11.14
N VAL A 37 -40.26 -25.70 -11.70
CA VAL A 37 -39.79 -24.32 -11.38
C VAL A 37 -40.88 -23.26 -11.63
N LYS A 38 -41.73 -23.46 -12.63
CA LYS A 38 -42.86 -22.55 -12.94
C LYS A 38 -43.91 -22.53 -11.82
N LEU A 39 -44.16 -23.67 -11.17
CA LEU A 39 -45.06 -23.75 -10.02
C LEU A 39 -44.45 -23.05 -8.80
N LEU A 40 -43.14 -23.21 -8.60
CA LEU A 40 -42.40 -22.51 -7.56
C LEU A 40 -42.51 -20.98 -7.74
N TYR A 41 -42.24 -20.45 -8.94
CA TYR A 41 -42.38 -19.01 -9.20
C TYR A 41 -43.81 -18.52 -8.96
N LYS A 42 -44.83 -19.26 -9.44
CA LYS A 42 -46.23 -18.90 -9.19
C LYS A 42 -46.54 -18.83 -7.69
N LYS A 43 -45.99 -19.76 -6.89
CA LYS A 43 -46.17 -19.77 -5.44
C LYS A 43 -45.45 -18.62 -4.76
N LEU A 44 -44.23 -18.30 -5.18
CA LEU A 44 -43.47 -17.15 -4.66
C LEU A 44 -44.19 -15.82 -4.95
N PHE A 45 -44.74 -15.65 -6.16
CA PHE A 45 -45.55 -14.46 -6.47
C PHE A 45 -46.81 -14.35 -5.62
N GLN A 46 -47.46 -15.46 -5.27
CA GLN A 46 -48.59 -15.44 -4.34
C GLN A 46 -48.18 -15.02 -2.92
N LEU A 47 -46.98 -15.41 -2.49
CA LEU A 47 -46.44 -15.08 -1.17
C LEU A 47 -46.01 -13.61 -1.04
N LEU A 48 -45.78 -12.89 -2.14
CA LEU A 48 -45.50 -11.44 -2.10
C LEU A 48 -46.69 -10.60 -1.61
N SER A 49 -47.91 -11.12 -1.71
CA SER A 49 -49.14 -10.47 -1.22
C SER A 49 -49.58 -10.99 0.14
N HIS A 50 -48.71 -11.72 0.85
CA HIS A 50 -49.04 -12.28 2.16
C HIS A 50 -49.15 -11.17 3.21
N SER A 51 -50.01 -11.36 4.22
CA SER A 51 -50.24 -10.35 5.28
C SER A 51 -49.02 -10.12 6.18
N ASP A 52 -48.13 -11.09 6.24
CA ASP A 52 -46.88 -11.04 7.00
C ASP A 52 -45.72 -10.68 6.06
N LEU A 53 -45.02 -9.60 6.38
CA LEU A 53 -43.90 -9.05 5.61
C LEU A 53 -42.73 -10.04 5.48
N SER A 54 -42.54 -10.92 6.47
CA SER A 54 -41.44 -11.90 6.45
C SER A 54 -41.57 -12.90 5.30
N TYR A 55 -42.78 -13.34 4.97
CA TYR A 55 -43.02 -14.16 3.77
C TYR A 55 -42.75 -13.40 2.49
N SER A 56 -43.16 -12.13 2.44
CA SER A 56 -43.04 -11.29 1.26
C SER A 56 -41.56 -11.00 0.94
N ILE A 57 -40.78 -10.59 1.95
CA ILE A 57 -39.35 -10.26 1.79
C ILE A 57 -38.51 -11.49 1.52
N THR A 58 -38.74 -12.61 2.23
CA THR A 58 -37.98 -13.84 2.00
C THR A 58 -38.28 -14.43 0.61
N SER A 59 -39.54 -14.38 0.16
CA SER A 59 -39.91 -14.79 -1.20
C SER A 59 -39.26 -13.89 -2.25
N LEU A 60 -39.17 -12.59 -1.98
CA LEU A 60 -38.56 -11.63 -2.88
C LEU A 60 -37.04 -11.78 -2.95
N SER A 61 -36.36 -12.11 -1.85
CA SER A 61 -34.93 -12.46 -1.82
C SER A 61 -34.62 -13.67 -2.71
N LEU A 62 -35.44 -14.72 -2.61
CA LEU A 62 -35.33 -15.89 -3.48
C LEU A 62 -35.62 -15.55 -4.96
N LEU A 63 -36.67 -14.78 -5.24
CA LEU A 63 -36.99 -14.34 -6.60
C LEU A 63 -35.89 -13.47 -7.21
N THR A 64 -35.25 -12.63 -6.40
CA THR A 64 -34.12 -11.79 -6.85
C THR A 64 -32.92 -12.66 -7.20
N SER A 65 -32.56 -13.60 -6.33
CA SER A 65 -31.46 -14.54 -6.59
C SER A 65 -31.67 -15.40 -7.85
N LEU A 66 -32.92 -15.77 -8.16
CA LEU A 66 -33.22 -16.63 -9.30
C LEU A 66 -33.46 -15.85 -10.60
N VAL A 67 -34.22 -14.76 -10.55
CA VAL A 67 -34.86 -14.19 -11.76
C VAL A 67 -34.36 -12.79 -12.11
N LEU A 68 -33.53 -12.12 -11.28
CA LEU A 68 -33.12 -10.72 -11.47
C LEU A 68 -32.58 -10.39 -12.88
N ASN A 69 -31.75 -11.29 -13.44
CA ASN A 69 -31.10 -11.11 -14.75
C ASN A 69 -31.78 -11.89 -15.88
N GLU A 70 -32.97 -12.46 -15.64
CA GLU A 70 -33.69 -13.25 -16.63
C GLU A 70 -34.83 -12.47 -17.28
N GLU A 71 -35.26 -12.90 -18.47
CA GLU A 71 -36.39 -12.29 -19.18
C GLU A 71 -37.68 -12.29 -18.36
N MET A 72 -37.89 -13.34 -17.56
CA MET A 72 -39.01 -13.43 -16.61
C MET A 72 -38.95 -12.35 -15.53
N GLY A 73 -37.75 -11.94 -15.12
CA GLY A 73 -37.51 -10.92 -14.09
C GLY A 73 -37.78 -9.52 -14.59
N MET A 74 -37.74 -9.29 -15.90
CA MET A 74 -38.08 -8.01 -16.52
C MET A 74 -39.55 -7.63 -16.30
N LYS A 75 -40.45 -8.57 -15.98
CA LYS A 75 -41.85 -8.25 -15.61
C LYS A 75 -42.01 -7.83 -14.15
N VAL A 76 -41.12 -8.32 -13.28
CA VAL A 76 -41.16 -8.12 -11.83
C VAL A 76 -40.37 -6.88 -11.44
N PHE A 77 -39.15 -6.76 -11.94
CA PHE A 77 -38.20 -5.70 -11.62
C PHE A 77 -38.20 -4.56 -12.67
N TYR A 78 -39.40 -4.20 -13.16
CA TYR A 78 -39.56 -3.11 -14.12
C TYR A 78 -40.85 -2.30 -13.89
N GLY A 79 -40.82 -1.02 -14.28
CA GLY A 79 -41.96 -0.11 -14.18
C GLY A 79 -42.51 0.03 -12.77
N LYS A 80 -43.84 0.09 -12.65
CA LYS A 80 -44.54 0.28 -11.36
C LYS A 80 -44.29 -0.85 -10.36
N ASN A 81 -44.06 -2.08 -10.84
CA ASN A 81 -43.79 -3.23 -9.98
C ASN A 81 -42.47 -3.04 -9.21
N LEU A 82 -41.45 -2.49 -9.88
CA LEU A 82 -40.18 -2.17 -9.23
C LEU A 82 -40.36 -1.10 -8.16
N THR A 83 -41.11 -0.03 -8.43
CA THR A 83 -41.39 1.01 -7.43
C THR A 83 -42.11 0.45 -6.20
N ASN A 84 -43.10 -0.44 -6.39
CA ASN A 84 -43.82 -1.08 -5.29
C ASN A 84 -42.90 -2.01 -4.49
N ILE A 85 -42.02 -2.76 -5.15
CA ILE A 85 -41.01 -3.61 -4.51
C ILE A 85 -40.07 -2.75 -3.66
N ILE A 86 -39.57 -1.65 -4.21
CA ILE A 86 -38.69 -0.71 -3.49
C ILE A 86 -39.40 -0.16 -2.25
N GLN A 87 -40.66 0.27 -2.38
CA GLN A 87 -41.46 0.74 -1.24
C GLN A 87 -41.68 -0.34 -0.20
N LEU A 88 -41.97 -1.59 -0.61
CA LEU A 88 -42.12 -2.73 0.30
C LEU A 88 -40.83 -2.95 1.11
N ILE A 89 -39.68 -2.99 0.44
CA ILE A 89 -38.37 -3.19 1.09
C ILE A 89 -38.09 -2.06 2.09
N PHE A 90 -38.27 -0.80 1.68
CA PHE A 90 -38.05 0.34 2.57
C PHE A 90 -39.04 0.38 3.74
N ASN A 91 -40.30 0.00 3.53
CA ASN A 91 -41.28 -0.11 4.61
C ASN A 91 -40.87 -1.18 5.61
N THR A 92 -40.43 -2.36 5.16
CA THR A 92 -39.92 -3.41 6.05
C THR A 92 -38.75 -2.89 6.89
N LEU A 93 -37.79 -2.20 6.28
CA LEU A 93 -36.65 -1.62 7.01
C LEU A 93 -37.07 -0.63 8.09
N VAL A 94 -38.14 0.13 7.88
CA VAL A 94 -38.60 1.18 8.81
C VAL A 94 -39.54 0.66 9.92
N THR A 95 -40.28 -0.42 9.69
CA THR A 95 -41.41 -0.82 10.57
C THR A 95 -40.95 -1.53 11.86
N LYS A 96 -39.68 -1.93 11.98
CA LYS A 96 -39.03 -2.49 13.20
C LYS A 96 -39.62 -3.79 13.78
N GLU A 97 -40.51 -4.50 13.08
CA GLU A 97 -41.24 -5.63 13.68
C GLU A 97 -40.40 -6.91 13.87
N ASP A 98 -39.38 -7.14 13.02
CA ASP A 98 -38.51 -8.32 13.09
C ASP A 98 -37.09 -8.02 12.59
N SER A 99 -36.08 -8.19 13.46
CA SER A 99 -34.66 -7.95 13.14
C SER A 99 -34.17 -8.82 11.97
N MET A 100 -34.63 -10.08 11.88
CA MET A 100 -34.26 -10.95 10.77
C MET A 100 -34.83 -10.43 9.46
N CYS A 101 -36.10 -10.01 9.46
CA CYS A 101 -36.76 -9.45 8.28
C CYS A 101 -36.06 -8.17 7.79
N CYS A 102 -35.60 -7.31 8.71
CA CYS A 102 -34.77 -6.15 8.39
C CYS A 102 -33.44 -6.53 7.73
N GLN A 103 -32.76 -7.59 8.19
CA GLN A 103 -31.53 -8.07 7.58
C GLN A 103 -31.77 -8.56 6.14
N TYR A 104 -32.79 -9.41 5.91
CA TYR A 104 -33.13 -9.86 4.55
C TYR A 104 -33.54 -8.69 3.64
N ALA A 105 -34.25 -7.70 4.16
CA ALA A 105 -34.62 -6.51 3.40
C ALA A 105 -33.38 -5.68 3.02
N ALA A 106 -32.40 -5.57 3.92
CA ALA A 106 -31.15 -4.88 3.65
C ALA A 106 -30.30 -5.63 2.60
N ASP A 107 -30.09 -6.93 2.78
CA ASP A 107 -29.32 -7.76 1.83
C ASP A 107 -29.96 -7.74 0.43
N LEU A 108 -31.29 -7.86 0.37
CA LEU A 108 -32.04 -7.74 -0.87
C LEU A 108 -31.86 -6.36 -1.53
N LEU A 109 -31.88 -5.28 -0.76
CA LEU A 109 -31.66 -3.94 -1.30
C LEU A 109 -30.23 -3.77 -1.82
N MET A 110 -29.23 -4.34 -1.13
CA MET A 110 -27.85 -4.38 -1.60
C MET A 110 -27.72 -5.13 -2.93
N ASP A 111 -28.34 -6.30 -3.05
CA ASP A 111 -28.37 -7.09 -4.28
C ASP A 111 -29.01 -6.32 -5.45
N LEU A 112 -30.13 -5.62 -5.20
CA LEU A 112 -30.79 -4.82 -6.21
C LEU A 112 -29.94 -3.62 -6.65
N MET A 113 -29.23 -2.98 -5.72
CA MET A 113 -28.32 -1.86 -5.99
C MET A 113 -27.07 -2.27 -6.79
N ALA A 114 -26.72 -3.56 -6.83
CA ALA A 114 -25.68 -4.07 -7.73
C ALA A 114 -26.06 -3.91 -9.21
N CYS A 115 -27.36 -3.85 -9.53
CA CYS A 115 -27.86 -3.60 -10.89
C CYS A 115 -27.98 -2.09 -11.16
N ASP A 116 -27.12 -1.53 -12.02
CA ASP A 116 -27.08 -0.07 -12.28
C ASP A 116 -28.38 0.50 -12.86
N ARG A 117 -29.22 -0.33 -13.50
CA ARG A 117 -30.55 0.09 -13.96
C ARG A 117 -31.48 0.33 -12.77
N ILE A 118 -31.47 -0.58 -11.79
CA ILE A 118 -32.36 -0.52 -10.63
C ILE A 118 -31.90 0.58 -9.67
N SER A 119 -30.59 0.75 -9.48
CA SER A 119 -30.05 1.82 -8.63
C SER A 119 -30.47 3.22 -9.11
N ARG A 120 -30.51 3.47 -10.42
CA ARG A 120 -31.04 4.73 -10.98
C ARG A 120 -32.52 4.93 -10.68
N VAL A 121 -33.34 3.88 -10.82
CA VAL A 121 -34.78 3.96 -10.50
C VAL A 121 -35.00 4.23 -9.00
N ILE A 122 -34.22 3.58 -8.13
CA ILE A 122 -34.25 3.84 -6.69
C ILE A 122 -33.91 5.31 -6.42
N ALA A 123 -32.83 5.82 -7.03
CA ALA A 123 -32.42 7.21 -6.88
C ALA A 123 -33.47 8.21 -7.40
N GLU A 124 -34.16 7.91 -8.50
CA GLU A 124 -35.19 8.77 -9.12
C GLU A 124 -36.52 8.77 -8.37
N THR A 125 -36.75 7.80 -7.47
CA THR A 125 -38.02 7.71 -6.74
C THR A 125 -38.13 8.86 -5.74
N ASP A 126 -39.19 9.68 -5.84
CA ASP A 126 -39.43 10.84 -4.96
C ASP A 126 -39.43 10.47 -3.47
N VAL A 127 -39.81 9.23 -3.15
CA VAL A 127 -39.89 8.71 -1.78
C VAL A 127 -38.52 8.31 -1.20
N PHE A 128 -37.46 8.22 -2.03
CA PHE A 128 -36.13 7.83 -1.60
C PHE A 128 -35.60 8.74 -0.49
N ILE A 129 -35.75 10.06 -0.66
CA ILE A 129 -35.32 11.07 0.32
C ILE A 129 -35.98 10.82 1.67
N THR A 130 -37.32 10.65 1.67
CA THR A 130 -38.10 10.41 2.88
C THR A 130 -37.70 9.10 3.57
N TYR A 131 -37.41 8.04 2.82
CA TYR A 131 -36.98 6.77 3.41
C TYR A 131 -35.58 6.84 3.99
N ILE A 132 -34.63 7.50 3.33
CA ILE A 132 -33.28 7.70 3.88
C ILE A 132 -33.35 8.53 5.16
N GLN A 133 -34.15 9.60 5.20
CA GLN A 133 -34.35 10.39 6.42
C GLN A 133 -34.89 9.52 7.57
N LYS A 134 -35.88 8.66 7.28
CA LYS A 134 -36.41 7.70 8.26
C LYS A 134 -35.35 6.72 8.71
N ILE A 135 -34.58 6.12 7.79
CA ILE A 135 -33.51 5.16 8.09
C ILE A 135 -32.43 5.78 8.97
N LEU A 136 -31.99 7.01 8.67
CA LEU A 136 -31.02 7.73 9.51
C LEU A 136 -31.56 7.96 10.92
N ASN A 137 -32.86 8.22 11.05
CA ASN A 137 -33.52 8.31 12.35
C ASN A 137 -33.73 6.95 13.04
N LEU A 138 -33.54 5.80 12.38
CA LEU A 138 -33.64 4.49 13.05
C LEU A 138 -32.39 4.15 13.85
N ILE A 139 -31.22 4.68 13.46
CA ILE A 139 -29.88 4.29 13.95
C ILE A 139 -29.75 4.34 15.49
N HIS A 140 -30.46 5.25 16.17
CA HIS A 140 -30.39 5.39 17.62
C HIS A 140 -31.22 4.33 18.39
N SER A 141 -32.10 3.61 17.70
CA SER A 141 -33.20 2.84 18.30
C SER A 141 -33.25 1.38 17.85
N THR A 142 -32.24 0.94 17.11
CA THR A 142 -32.10 -0.41 16.56
C THR A 142 -31.03 -1.20 17.30
N ASP A 143 -31.17 -2.52 17.28
CA ASP A 143 -30.14 -3.43 17.80
C ASP A 143 -28.83 -3.31 16.99
N PRO A 144 -27.68 -3.71 17.55
CA PRO A 144 -26.39 -3.60 16.85
C PRO A 144 -26.35 -4.32 15.50
N GLN A 145 -26.98 -5.50 15.35
CA GLN A 145 -26.93 -6.26 14.10
C GLN A 145 -27.67 -5.55 12.98
N THR A 146 -28.89 -5.08 13.25
CA THR A 146 -29.67 -4.29 12.30
C THR A 146 -28.97 -2.98 11.97
N THR A 147 -28.34 -2.35 12.96
CA THR A 147 -27.61 -1.09 12.76
C THR A 147 -26.39 -1.27 11.85
N ALA A 148 -25.65 -2.37 12.00
CA ALA A 148 -24.57 -2.72 11.07
C ALA A 148 -25.08 -2.81 9.63
N LYS A 149 -26.19 -3.53 9.39
CA LYS A 149 -26.81 -3.63 8.05
C LYS A 149 -27.29 -2.28 7.50
N ILE A 150 -27.83 -1.42 8.36
CA ILE A 150 -28.20 -0.06 7.96
C ILE A 150 -26.96 0.73 7.52
N PHE A 151 -25.84 0.64 8.25
CA PHE A 151 -24.62 1.31 7.82
C PHE A 151 -24.05 0.72 6.52
N GLU A 152 -24.08 -0.61 6.31
CA GLU A 152 -23.69 -1.23 5.03
C GLU A 152 -24.49 -0.64 3.86
N LEU A 153 -25.81 -0.49 4.01
CA LEU A 153 -26.67 0.14 3.01
C LEU A 153 -26.30 1.60 2.76
N LEU A 154 -26.15 2.39 3.82
CA LEU A 154 -25.83 3.81 3.69
C LEU A 154 -24.47 4.02 3.02
N ILE A 155 -23.47 3.20 3.35
CA ILE A 155 -22.15 3.19 2.69
C ILE A 155 -22.29 2.82 1.21
N LEU A 156 -23.07 1.77 0.89
CA LEU A 156 -23.31 1.36 -0.50
C LEU A 156 -23.92 2.50 -1.32
N PHE A 157 -24.88 3.22 -0.75
CA PHE A 157 -25.48 4.35 -1.43
C PHE A 157 -24.51 5.54 -1.58
N CYS A 158 -23.63 5.79 -0.62
CA CYS A 158 -22.55 6.78 -0.77
C CYS A 158 -21.60 6.43 -1.93
N GLY A 159 -21.35 5.14 -2.16
CA GLY A 159 -20.47 4.65 -3.24
C GLY A 159 -21.08 4.68 -4.64
N LYS A 160 -22.38 4.94 -4.79
CA LYS A 160 -23.07 4.97 -6.10
C LYS A 160 -23.31 6.43 -6.54
N GLU A 161 -22.84 6.77 -7.74
CA GLU A 161 -22.93 8.13 -8.30
C GLU A 161 -24.37 8.69 -8.34
N CYS A 162 -25.38 7.84 -8.55
CA CYS A 162 -26.78 8.28 -8.62
C CYS A 162 -27.41 8.63 -7.26
N THR A 163 -26.85 8.15 -6.14
CA THR A 163 -27.41 8.33 -4.79
C THR A 163 -26.52 9.15 -3.86
N SER A 164 -25.22 9.26 -4.14
CA SER A 164 -24.22 9.85 -3.25
C SER A 164 -24.49 11.32 -2.91
N SER A 165 -24.83 12.14 -3.90
CA SER A 165 -25.15 13.57 -3.70
C SER A 165 -26.40 13.76 -2.84
N LYS A 166 -27.47 12.98 -3.11
CA LYS A 166 -28.73 13.04 -2.37
C LYS A 166 -28.54 12.68 -0.89
N ILE A 167 -27.74 11.66 -0.60
CA ILE A 167 -27.49 11.26 0.79
C ILE A 167 -26.67 12.30 1.53
N LEU A 168 -25.67 12.87 0.87
CA LEU A 168 -24.90 13.97 1.44
C LEU A 168 -25.81 15.16 1.77
N GLU A 169 -26.68 15.58 0.86
CA GLU A 169 -27.65 16.66 1.09
C GLU A 169 -28.59 16.34 2.27
N ILE A 170 -29.17 15.14 2.31
CA ILE A 170 -30.05 14.71 3.40
C ILE A 170 -29.32 14.73 4.75
N PHE A 171 -28.08 14.24 4.79
CA PHE A 171 -27.31 14.22 6.03
C PHE A 171 -26.95 15.64 6.49
N ILE A 172 -26.58 16.53 5.56
CA ILE A 172 -26.32 17.95 5.84
C ILE A 172 -27.56 18.64 6.42
N ASP A 173 -28.73 18.41 5.82
CA ASP A 173 -29.98 19.02 6.28
C ASP A 173 -30.30 18.56 7.71
N GLN A 174 -30.19 17.26 8.00
CA GLN A 174 -30.40 16.71 9.34
C GLN A 174 -29.36 17.15 10.38
N CYS A 175 -28.15 17.53 9.97
CA CYS A 175 -27.16 18.14 10.86
C CYS A 175 -27.52 19.57 11.24
N ASN A 176 -28.20 20.30 10.35
CA ASN A 176 -28.50 21.72 10.50
C ASN A 176 -29.93 22.00 11.02
N ASP A 177 -30.79 20.97 11.10
CA ASP A 177 -32.14 21.09 11.66
C ASP A 177 -32.10 21.41 13.17
N GLU A 178 -32.41 22.66 13.53
CA GLU A 178 -32.45 23.13 14.92
C GLU A 178 -33.64 22.52 15.73
N GLU A 179 -34.75 22.18 15.06
CA GLU A 179 -35.97 21.66 15.72
C GLU A 179 -35.78 20.27 16.34
N THR A 180 -34.91 19.41 15.78
CA THR A 180 -34.65 18.07 16.32
C THR A 180 -33.71 18.09 17.52
N GLN A 181 -32.99 19.20 17.79
CA GLN A 181 -32.02 19.30 18.89
C GLN A 181 -32.66 19.37 20.28
N LEU A 182 -33.95 19.69 20.37
CA LEU A 182 -34.63 19.96 21.65
C LEU A 182 -35.32 18.75 22.29
N GLN A 183 -35.57 17.65 21.55
CA GLN A 183 -36.38 16.53 22.08
C GLN A 183 -35.93 15.11 21.68
N SER A 184 -34.99 14.93 20.75
CA SER A 184 -34.49 13.59 20.33
C SER A 184 -33.01 13.64 19.93
N LEU A 185 -32.25 12.54 20.10
CA LEU A 185 -30.92 12.46 19.47
C LEU A 185 -31.09 12.63 17.95
N THR A 186 -30.46 13.64 17.38
CA THR A 186 -30.40 13.82 15.92
C THR A 186 -29.72 12.60 15.29
N SER A 187 -30.00 12.32 14.02
CA SER A 187 -29.31 11.26 13.27
C SER A 187 -27.78 11.43 13.28
N SER A 188 -27.32 12.68 13.21
CA SER A 188 -25.90 13.03 13.30
C SER A 188 -25.28 12.64 14.66
N GLN A 189 -25.99 12.88 15.77
CA GLN A 189 -25.59 12.45 17.11
C GLN A 189 -25.67 10.93 17.27
N ALA A 190 -26.65 10.28 16.64
CA ALA A 190 -26.76 8.82 16.66
C ALA A 190 -25.53 8.17 15.99
N VAL A 191 -25.09 8.70 14.86
CA VAL A 191 -23.86 8.24 14.18
C VAL A 191 -22.63 8.44 15.08
N LEU A 192 -22.51 9.61 15.72
CA LEU A 192 -21.41 9.89 16.66
C LEU A 192 -21.43 8.97 17.89
N HIS A 193 -22.62 8.66 18.40
CA HIS A 193 -22.79 7.73 19.51
C HIS A 193 -22.23 6.34 19.17
N TRP A 194 -22.41 5.84 17.94
CA TRP A 194 -21.83 4.57 17.49
C TRP A 194 -20.31 4.61 17.33
N ILE A 195 -19.73 5.76 16.99
CA ILE A 195 -18.27 5.94 16.97
C ILE A 195 -17.68 5.79 18.37
N VAL A 196 -18.34 6.36 19.39
CA VAL A 196 -17.89 6.35 20.78
C VAL A 196 -18.03 4.99 21.45
N GLN A 197 -18.89 4.10 20.92
CA GLN A 197 -19.08 2.78 21.51
C GLN A 197 -17.74 2.03 21.68
N PRO A 198 -17.51 1.39 22.84
CA PRO A 198 -16.24 0.73 23.12
C PRO A 198 -15.99 -0.39 22.10
N SER A 199 -14.75 -0.45 21.60
CA SER A 199 -14.28 -1.56 20.77
C SER A 199 -14.34 -2.85 21.60
N ALA A 200 -15.37 -3.65 21.37
CA ALA A 200 -15.64 -4.99 21.88
C ALA A 200 -14.75 -5.43 23.07
N GLN A 201 -15.28 -5.26 24.29
CA GLN A 201 -15.04 -6.25 25.34
C GLN A 201 -16.14 -7.32 25.14
N ASN A 202 -15.88 -8.31 24.29
CA ASN A 202 -16.65 -9.55 24.10
C ASN A 202 -17.81 -9.61 23.07
N ASP A 203 -18.33 -8.49 22.53
CA ASP A 203 -19.39 -8.52 21.50
C ASP A 203 -18.88 -8.09 20.10
N ASP A 204 -18.65 -9.05 19.20
CA ASP A 204 -18.15 -8.81 17.82
C ASP A 204 -19.05 -7.86 17.02
N VAL A 205 -20.37 -7.87 17.27
CA VAL A 205 -21.36 -7.12 16.49
C VAL A 205 -21.34 -5.62 16.80
N THR A 206 -21.20 -5.23 18.08
CA THR A 206 -21.18 -3.81 18.47
C THR A 206 -19.92 -3.13 17.96
N GLY A 207 -18.77 -3.83 18.03
CA GLY A 207 -17.52 -3.39 17.42
C GLY A 207 -17.64 -3.23 15.90
N HIS A 208 -18.27 -4.17 15.21
CA HIS A 208 -18.51 -4.08 13.77
C HIS A 208 -19.41 -2.88 13.39
N SER A 209 -20.48 -2.64 14.15
CA SER A 209 -21.36 -1.49 13.95
C SER A 209 -20.63 -0.16 14.14
N SER A 210 -19.78 -0.08 15.18
CA SER A 210 -18.93 1.09 15.43
C SER A 210 -17.96 1.33 14.26
N LEU A 211 -17.31 0.27 13.76
CA LEU A 211 -16.41 0.37 12.61
C LEU A 211 -17.14 0.89 11.36
N LEU A 212 -18.31 0.33 11.05
CA LEU A 212 -19.12 0.78 9.92
C LEU A 212 -19.59 2.23 10.07
N SER A 213 -19.89 2.69 11.30
CA SER A 213 -20.23 4.09 11.54
C SER A 213 -19.08 5.05 11.17
N ILE A 214 -17.83 4.67 11.48
CA ILE A 214 -16.64 5.45 11.11
C ILE A 214 -16.45 5.44 9.59
N VAL A 215 -16.66 4.29 8.94
CA VAL A 215 -16.60 4.16 7.48
C VAL A 215 -17.69 5.00 6.79
N PHE A 216 -18.90 5.03 7.33
CA PHE A 216 -19.97 5.88 6.81
C PHE A 216 -19.61 7.36 6.92
N VAL A 217 -19.12 7.80 8.08
CA VAL A 217 -18.67 9.19 8.27
C VAL A 217 -17.52 9.53 7.33
N ARG A 218 -16.57 8.62 7.11
CA ARG A 218 -15.51 8.80 6.10
C ARG A 218 -16.10 9.11 4.73
N GLU A 219 -17.07 8.30 4.27
CA GLU A 219 -17.71 8.52 2.97
C GLU A 219 -18.41 9.87 2.89
N ILE A 220 -19.15 10.27 3.93
CA ILE A 220 -19.84 11.57 3.98
C ILE A 220 -18.84 12.73 3.93
N ILE A 221 -17.77 12.69 4.72
CA ILE A 221 -16.74 13.73 4.73
C ILE A 221 -16.02 13.78 3.38
N SER A 222 -15.66 12.63 2.82
CA SER A 222 -15.07 12.54 1.49
C SER A 222 -15.97 13.18 0.44
N LEU A 223 -17.26 12.81 0.39
CA LEU A 223 -18.24 13.39 -0.54
C LEU A 223 -18.41 14.89 -0.33
N ALA A 224 -18.41 15.37 0.93
CA ALA A 224 -18.53 16.79 1.23
C ALA A 224 -17.33 17.60 0.71
N VAL A 225 -16.11 17.08 0.88
CA VAL A 225 -14.89 17.72 0.37
C VAL A 225 -14.88 17.70 -1.17
N HIS A 226 -15.16 16.56 -1.80
CA HIS A 226 -15.17 16.42 -3.25
C HIS A 226 -16.23 17.32 -3.92
N ASN A 227 -17.40 17.49 -3.30
CA ASN A 227 -18.47 18.35 -3.81
C ASN A 227 -18.35 19.82 -3.37
N GLY A 228 -17.33 20.20 -2.59
CA GLY A 228 -17.15 21.57 -2.09
C GLY A 228 -18.24 22.02 -1.11
N LEU A 229 -18.86 21.09 -0.38
CA LEU A 229 -19.91 21.32 0.62
C LEU A 229 -19.40 21.23 2.06
N SER A 230 -18.08 21.22 2.26
CA SER A 230 -17.42 21.11 3.57
C SER A 230 -17.83 22.19 4.56
N ASP A 231 -18.15 23.39 4.08
CA ASP A 231 -18.60 24.53 4.90
C ASP A 231 -19.98 24.28 5.54
N LYS A 232 -20.87 23.54 4.87
CA LYS A 232 -22.20 23.22 5.43
C LYS A 232 -22.15 22.17 6.54
N LEU A 233 -21.04 21.46 6.68
CA LEU A 233 -20.80 20.46 7.72
C LEU A 233 -19.88 20.96 8.84
N SER A 234 -19.51 22.24 8.87
CA SER A 234 -18.44 22.73 9.76
C SER A 234 -18.67 22.42 11.25
N SER A 235 -19.88 22.64 11.74
CA SER A 235 -20.22 22.37 13.14
C SER A 235 -20.09 20.88 13.48
N TYR A 236 -20.61 20.03 12.59
CA TYR A 236 -20.52 18.58 12.75
C TYR A 236 -19.07 18.08 12.63
N ALA A 237 -18.32 18.54 11.62
CA ALA A 237 -16.94 18.15 11.37
C ALA A 237 -16.02 18.52 12.55
N ASN A 238 -16.19 19.70 13.15
CA ASN A 238 -15.42 20.12 14.32
C ASN A 238 -15.73 19.28 15.57
N TYR A 239 -17.00 18.95 15.81
CA TYR A 239 -17.39 18.08 16.92
C TYR A 239 -16.91 16.65 16.70
N LEU A 240 -17.14 16.10 15.51
CA LEU A 240 -16.64 14.79 15.08
C LEU A 240 -15.14 14.69 15.30
N PHE A 241 -14.38 15.68 14.83
CA PHE A 241 -12.93 15.69 14.97
C PHE A 241 -12.50 15.65 16.44
N SER A 242 -13.16 16.42 17.32
CA SER A 242 -12.90 16.38 18.76
C SER A 242 -13.14 14.99 19.35
N VAL A 243 -14.24 14.33 18.99
CA VAL A 243 -14.55 12.96 19.41
C VAL A 243 -13.49 11.97 18.89
N LEU A 244 -13.10 12.06 17.61
CA LEU A 244 -12.11 11.18 17.01
C LEU A 244 -10.73 11.30 17.69
N LEU A 245 -10.32 12.51 18.09
CA LEU A 245 -9.06 12.74 18.80
C LEU A 245 -8.98 12.06 20.16
N GLU A 246 -10.09 11.98 20.88
CA GLU A 246 -10.16 11.28 22.18
C GLU A 246 -10.00 9.76 22.02
N HIS A 247 -10.40 9.23 20.86
CA HIS A 247 -10.36 7.80 20.56
C HIS A 247 -9.10 7.35 19.81
N LEU A 248 -8.20 8.27 19.45
CA LEU A 248 -6.93 7.98 18.80
C LEU A 248 -5.86 7.52 19.81
N ILE A 249 -6.19 6.49 20.60
CA ILE A 249 -5.31 5.96 21.64
C ILE A 249 -5.33 4.43 21.59
N LEU A 250 -4.15 3.82 21.59
CA LEU A 250 -3.97 2.39 21.74
C LEU A 250 -3.64 2.11 23.21
N ASN A 251 -4.58 1.57 23.99
CA ASN A 251 -4.40 1.27 25.42
C ASN A 251 -3.81 -0.14 25.65
N ASP A 252 -2.93 -0.29 26.65
CA ASP A 252 -2.12 -1.51 26.90
C ASP A 252 -2.89 -2.68 27.52
N GLU A 253 -3.97 -2.42 28.27
CA GLU A 253 -4.21 -3.25 29.44
C GLU A 253 -4.75 -4.68 29.20
N LYS A 254 -5.16 -5.08 27.99
CA LYS A 254 -5.66 -6.45 27.70
C LYS A 254 -5.51 -6.87 26.22
N LEU A 255 -4.31 -6.82 25.67
CA LEU A 255 -4.04 -7.14 24.26
C LEU A 255 -3.59 -8.59 23.99
N ASN A 256 -4.00 -9.54 24.83
CA ASN A 256 -3.63 -10.96 24.67
C ASN A 256 -4.40 -11.67 23.55
N ASP A 257 -5.51 -11.10 23.07
CA ASP A 257 -6.29 -11.64 21.95
C ASP A 257 -5.94 -10.91 20.66
N GLU A 258 -5.34 -11.64 19.71
CA GLU A 258 -4.96 -11.16 18.38
C GLU A 258 -6.17 -10.59 17.61
N LYS A 259 -7.37 -11.14 17.78
CA LYS A 259 -8.58 -10.65 17.10
C LYS A 259 -8.98 -9.27 17.60
N ILE A 260 -8.94 -9.06 18.92
CA ILE A 260 -9.26 -7.78 19.55
C ILE A 260 -8.23 -6.72 19.14
N LEU A 261 -6.95 -7.10 19.07
CA LEU A 261 -5.89 -6.21 18.59
C LEU A 261 -6.12 -5.79 17.13
N LYS A 262 -6.35 -6.75 16.22
CA LYS A 262 -6.64 -6.47 14.82
C LYS A 262 -7.84 -5.54 14.66
N HIS A 263 -8.92 -5.80 15.39
CA HIS A 263 -10.12 -4.97 15.36
C HIS A 263 -9.85 -3.54 15.85
N LYS A 264 -9.11 -3.38 16.96
CA LYS A 264 -8.70 -2.06 17.45
C LYS A 264 -7.82 -1.31 16.45
N CYS A 265 -6.87 -2.02 15.82
CA CYS A 265 -5.99 -1.42 14.82
C CYS A 265 -6.75 -0.98 13.57
N ASP A 266 -7.67 -1.79 13.06
CA ASP A 266 -8.52 -1.40 11.94
C ASP A 266 -9.40 -0.19 12.31
N ARG A 267 -10.03 -0.20 13.50
CA ARG A 267 -10.81 0.95 14.00
C ARG A 267 -9.98 2.23 14.07
N LEU A 268 -8.79 2.19 14.66
CA LEU A 268 -7.88 3.35 14.72
C LEU A 268 -7.48 3.82 13.32
N ALA A 269 -7.23 2.89 12.40
CA ALA A 269 -6.86 3.24 11.04
C ALA A 269 -8.01 3.89 10.26
N ARG A 270 -9.27 3.49 10.52
CA ARG A 270 -10.46 4.18 9.99
C ARG A 270 -10.64 5.57 10.58
N ILE A 271 -10.35 5.76 11.87
CA ILE A 271 -10.35 7.09 12.49
C ILE A 271 -9.33 8.00 11.79
N ILE A 272 -8.10 7.52 11.60
CA ILE A 272 -7.05 8.28 10.89
C ILE A 272 -7.48 8.58 9.45
N GLU A 273 -8.11 7.62 8.77
CA GLU A 273 -8.64 7.81 7.41
C GLU A 273 -9.64 8.97 7.35
N VAL A 274 -10.58 9.09 8.29
CA VAL A 274 -11.50 10.25 8.37
C VAL A 274 -10.72 11.57 8.53
N ILE A 275 -9.73 11.60 9.41
CA ILE A 275 -8.89 12.80 9.65
C ILE A 275 -8.11 13.19 8.40
N ILE A 276 -7.62 12.22 7.63
CA ILE A 276 -6.89 12.45 6.36
C ILE A 276 -7.78 13.11 5.30
N TYR A 277 -9.06 12.73 5.23
CA TYR A 277 -10.02 13.38 4.32
C TYR A 277 -10.39 14.79 4.80
N LEU A 278 -10.53 15.01 6.11
CA LEU A 278 -10.67 16.37 6.65
C LEU A 278 -9.49 17.26 6.24
N CYS A 279 -8.26 16.72 6.26
CA CYS A 279 -7.06 17.46 5.86
C CYS A 279 -6.99 17.83 4.36
N GLU A 280 -7.91 17.35 3.52
CA GLU A 280 -7.98 17.78 2.11
C GLU A 280 -8.59 19.17 1.95
N ASP A 281 -9.39 19.61 2.93
CA ASP A 281 -9.78 21.01 3.06
C ASP A 281 -8.74 21.75 3.92
N GLU A 282 -8.16 22.81 3.37
CA GLU A 282 -7.12 23.61 4.06
C GLU A 282 -7.63 24.21 5.39
N LYS A 283 -8.93 24.51 5.53
CA LYS A 283 -9.49 25.02 6.78
C LYS A 283 -9.36 24.01 7.91
N TYR A 284 -9.74 22.75 7.66
CA TYR A 284 -9.63 21.69 8.66
C TYR A 284 -8.19 21.23 8.84
N LYS A 285 -7.36 21.23 7.78
CA LYS A 285 -5.95 20.89 7.89
C LYS A 285 -5.19 21.73 8.92
N VAL A 286 -5.47 23.04 8.98
CA VAL A 286 -4.90 23.93 10.01
C VAL A 286 -5.40 23.54 11.40
N THR A 287 -6.70 23.28 11.55
CA THR A 287 -7.29 22.81 12.83
C THR A 287 -6.69 21.49 13.28
N VAL A 288 -6.51 20.55 12.35
CA VAL A 288 -5.90 19.24 12.59
C VAL A 288 -4.44 19.39 12.99
N ALA A 289 -3.66 20.21 12.30
CA ALA A 289 -2.26 20.46 12.65
C ALA A 289 -2.11 21.10 14.04
N ASN A 290 -3.05 21.95 14.45
CA ASN A 290 -3.00 22.61 15.75
C ASN A 290 -3.37 21.67 16.91
N SER A 291 -4.22 20.66 16.68
CA SER A 291 -4.74 19.78 17.75
C SER A 291 -4.14 18.37 17.74
N VAL A 292 -3.83 17.80 16.57
CA VAL A 292 -3.05 16.57 16.43
C VAL A 292 -1.59 16.93 16.64
N CYS A 293 -1.13 16.79 17.89
CA CYS A 293 0.29 16.81 18.15
C CYS A 293 0.95 15.66 17.38
N SER A 294 2.00 15.97 16.60
CA SER A 294 2.83 14.98 15.90
C SER A 294 3.29 13.85 16.83
N GLU A 295 3.46 14.17 18.11
CA GLU A 295 3.75 13.22 19.17
C GLU A 295 2.73 12.10 19.31
N LYS A 296 1.41 12.38 19.27
CA LYS A 296 0.37 11.35 19.45
C LYS A 296 0.42 10.30 18.35
N VAL A 297 0.55 10.74 17.10
CA VAL A 297 0.61 9.83 15.94
C VAL A 297 1.91 9.03 15.95
N THR A 298 3.03 9.68 16.26
CA THR A 298 4.32 9.01 16.39
C THR A 298 4.34 7.97 17.51
N GLN A 299 3.77 8.29 18.69
CA GLN A 299 3.61 7.34 19.80
C GLN A 299 2.73 6.16 19.44
N LEU A 300 1.65 6.38 18.69
CA LEU A 300 0.80 5.30 18.20
C LEU A 300 1.57 4.33 17.30
N VAL A 301 2.39 4.84 16.37
CA VAL A 301 3.24 4.00 15.51
C VAL A 301 4.29 3.25 16.33
N PHE A 302 4.97 3.92 17.25
CA PHE A 302 5.96 3.25 18.11
C PHE A 302 5.35 2.16 18.98
N LYS A 303 4.13 2.36 19.47
CA LYS A 303 3.42 1.35 20.25
C LYS A 303 3.09 0.10 19.44
N VAL A 304 2.73 0.26 18.17
CA VAL A 304 2.59 -0.87 17.23
C VAL A 304 3.93 -1.58 17.03
N TYR A 305 5.04 -0.83 16.94
CA TYR A 305 6.38 -1.42 16.84
C TYR A 305 6.82 -2.17 18.10
N GLU A 306 6.41 -1.72 19.28
CA GLU A 306 6.69 -2.38 20.56
C GLU A 306 5.92 -3.68 20.71
N LEU A 307 4.63 -3.69 20.38
CA LEU A 307 3.79 -4.90 20.45
C LEU A 307 4.35 -6.06 19.60
N TYR A 308 5.04 -5.74 18.50
CA TYR A 308 5.57 -6.71 17.56
C TYR A 308 7.11 -6.75 17.52
N SER A 309 7.80 -6.21 18.53
CA SER A 309 9.25 -6.02 18.48
C SER A 309 10.04 -7.32 18.33
N GLU A 310 9.57 -8.41 18.96
CA GLU A 310 10.23 -9.72 18.89
C GLU A 310 10.02 -10.40 17.52
N GLU A 311 8.82 -10.31 16.96
CA GLU A 311 8.48 -10.88 15.65
C GLU A 311 9.12 -10.07 14.50
N LEU A 312 9.18 -8.75 14.64
CA LEU A 312 9.88 -7.85 13.70
C LEU A 312 11.40 -8.05 13.74
N ARG A 313 11.98 -8.42 14.90
CA ARG A 313 13.41 -8.76 15.03
C ARG A 313 13.77 -10.09 14.39
N LEU A 314 12.86 -11.05 14.37
CA LEU A 314 13.11 -12.42 13.91
C LEU A 314 13.12 -12.59 12.37
N LEU A 315 12.88 -11.52 11.60
CA LEU A 315 13.12 -11.39 10.15
C LEU A 315 13.25 -12.73 9.40
N ARG A 316 12.12 -13.43 9.23
CA ARG A 316 12.02 -14.54 8.27
C ARG A 316 10.79 -14.48 7.39
N ASN A 317 9.70 -13.82 7.81
CA ASN A 317 8.54 -13.71 6.93
C ASN A 317 7.54 -12.60 7.34
N PRO A 318 7.46 -11.47 6.60
CA PRO A 318 6.54 -10.37 6.97
C PRO A 318 5.06 -10.76 6.83
N SER A 319 4.73 -11.82 6.10
CA SER A 319 3.34 -12.32 5.97
C SER A 319 2.81 -12.97 7.25
N TYR A 320 3.70 -13.47 8.12
CA TYR A 320 3.33 -14.02 9.43
C TYR A 320 3.39 -12.97 10.55
N VAL A 321 4.18 -11.90 10.36
CA VAL A 321 4.48 -10.88 11.39
C VAL A 321 3.56 -9.66 11.29
N CYS A 322 3.10 -9.31 10.09
CA CYS A 322 2.29 -8.10 9.89
C CYS A 322 0.92 -8.47 9.31
N SER A 323 -0.12 -8.34 10.15
CA SER A 323 -1.50 -8.37 9.66
C SER A 323 -1.78 -7.16 8.76
N GLN A 324 -2.80 -7.30 7.90
CA GLN A 324 -3.20 -6.23 7.00
C GLN A 324 -3.68 -4.99 7.78
N GLU A 325 -4.38 -5.18 8.90
CA GLU A 325 -4.91 -4.12 9.75
C GLU A 325 -3.81 -3.28 10.39
N LEU A 326 -2.72 -3.93 10.85
CA LEU A 326 -1.56 -3.24 11.43
C LEU A 326 -0.81 -2.43 10.38
N SER A 327 -0.56 -3.04 9.22
CA SER A 327 0.08 -2.36 8.09
C SER A 327 -0.76 -1.15 7.65
N PHE A 328 -2.08 -1.30 7.63
CA PHE A 328 -3.01 -0.22 7.33
C PHE A 328 -2.94 0.91 8.36
N LEU A 329 -2.85 0.60 9.66
CA LEU A 329 -2.69 1.60 10.71
C LEU A 329 -1.37 2.38 10.60
N VAL A 330 -0.25 1.68 10.42
CA VAL A 330 1.08 2.30 10.32
C VAL A 330 1.16 3.19 9.08
N VAL A 331 0.72 2.69 7.92
CA VAL A 331 0.73 3.44 6.66
C VAL A 331 -0.19 4.67 6.74
N ARG A 332 -1.42 4.53 7.28
CA ARG A 332 -2.33 5.67 7.48
C ARG A 332 -1.75 6.71 8.44
N SER A 333 -1.10 6.28 9.52
CA SER A 333 -0.45 7.18 10.47
C SER A 333 0.66 8.02 9.82
N LEU A 334 1.49 7.38 8.98
CA LEU A 334 2.54 8.06 8.23
C LEU A 334 1.98 8.97 7.13
N GLU A 335 0.90 8.59 6.47
CA GLU A 335 0.22 9.45 5.50
C GLU A 335 -0.34 10.72 6.16
N LEU A 336 -1.01 10.58 7.31
CA LEU A 336 -1.50 11.71 8.10
C LEU A 336 -0.34 12.64 8.48
N LEU A 337 0.75 12.08 9.03
CA LEU A 337 1.95 12.86 9.34
C LEU A 337 2.53 13.54 8.11
N SER A 338 2.58 12.89 6.94
CA SER A 338 3.07 13.52 5.71
C SER A 338 2.22 14.71 5.29
N LYS A 339 0.88 14.63 5.44
CA LYS A 339 -0.04 15.76 5.13
C LYS A 339 0.14 16.95 6.09
N ILE A 340 0.43 16.71 7.37
CA ILE A 340 0.48 17.78 8.40
C ILE A 340 1.90 18.22 8.79
N LYS A 341 2.97 17.50 8.41
CA LYS A 341 4.35 17.73 8.90
C LYS A 341 4.88 19.15 8.78
N HIS A 342 4.42 19.91 7.77
CA HIS A 342 4.84 21.29 7.55
C HIS A 342 4.08 22.30 8.40
N ALA A 343 2.91 21.93 8.91
CA ALA A 343 2.05 22.77 9.74
C ALA A 343 2.24 22.52 11.26
N VAL A 344 2.92 21.43 11.63
CA VAL A 344 3.14 21.04 13.04
C VAL A 344 4.60 21.27 13.45
N LEU A 345 4.81 21.85 14.64
CA LEU A 345 6.13 21.97 15.28
C LEU A 345 6.80 20.59 15.38
N SER A 346 8.08 20.50 15.00
CA SER A 346 8.87 19.25 14.93
C SER A 346 8.29 18.14 14.03
N GLY A 347 7.26 18.44 13.21
CA GLY A 347 6.59 17.43 12.37
C GLY A 347 7.51 16.80 11.32
N VAL A 348 8.35 17.61 10.67
CA VAL A 348 9.32 17.13 9.67
C VAL A 348 10.37 16.22 10.30
N GLU A 349 10.90 16.59 11.47
CA GLU A 349 11.92 15.81 12.19
C GLU A 349 11.36 14.46 12.64
N LYS A 350 10.17 14.43 13.23
CA LYS A 350 9.50 13.18 13.66
C LYS A 350 9.08 12.30 12.49
N TYR A 351 8.65 12.89 11.38
CA TYR A 351 8.36 12.12 10.19
C TYR A 351 9.64 11.49 9.61
N ALA A 352 10.74 12.24 9.57
CA ALA A 352 12.04 11.73 9.13
C ALA A 352 12.57 10.63 10.05
N SER A 353 12.40 10.75 11.37
CA SER A 353 12.85 9.72 12.31
C SER A 353 12.07 8.41 12.15
N LEU A 354 10.75 8.47 11.91
CA LEU A 354 9.96 7.28 11.60
C LEU A 354 10.37 6.63 10.28
N LEU A 355 10.68 7.43 9.25
CA LEU A 355 11.17 6.90 7.96
C LEU A 355 12.53 6.22 8.09
N GLN A 356 13.38 6.65 9.01
CA GLN A 356 14.69 6.07 9.28
C GLN A 356 14.64 4.82 10.17
N ASP A 357 13.50 4.53 10.81
CA ASP A 357 13.34 3.38 11.69
C ASP A 357 13.32 2.06 10.88
N GLN A 358 14.18 1.12 11.24
CA GLN A 358 14.29 -0.16 10.56
C GLN A 358 13.01 -1.00 10.61
N ARG A 359 12.20 -0.84 11.66
CA ARG A 359 10.96 -1.59 11.89
C ARG A 359 9.87 -1.23 10.89
N LEU A 360 9.93 -0.04 10.29
CA LEU A 360 8.98 0.41 9.27
C LEU A 360 9.02 -0.48 8.02
N HIS A 361 10.20 -0.97 7.63
CA HIS A 361 10.39 -1.64 6.35
C HIS A 361 9.53 -2.91 6.19
N SER A 362 9.24 -3.64 7.28
CA SER A 362 8.34 -4.82 7.24
C SER A 362 6.90 -4.45 6.87
N PHE A 363 6.39 -3.36 7.45
CA PHE A 363 5.05 -2.84 7.14
C PHE A 363 4.98 -2.27 5.73
N LEU A 364 6.05 -1.62 5.24
CA LEU A 364 6.14 -1.16 3.86
C LEU A 364 6.21 -2.33 2.87
N GLY A 365 6.98 -3.37 3.19
CA GLY A 365 7.05 -4.59 2.38
C GLY A 365 5.68 -5.25 2.24
N HIS A 366 4.93 -5.38 3.35
CA HIS A 366 3.55 -5.87 3.32
C HIS A 366 2.64 -4.96 2.50
N ALA A 367 2.71 -3.63 2.69
CA ALA A 367 1.87 -2.68 1.97
C ALA A 367 2.07 -2.72 0.45
N LEU A 368 3.33 -2.81 -0.01
CA LEU A 368 3.71 -2.87 -1.42
C LEU A 368 3.31 -4.18 -2.11
N LEU A 369 3.20 -5.27 -1.36
CA LEU A 369 2.83 -6.60 -1.86
C LEU A 369 1.39 -7.00 -1.51
N SER A 370 0.62 -6.07 -0.94
CA SER A 370 -0.78 -6.26 -0.61
C SER A 370 -1.66 -6.31 -1.86
N ASN A 371 -2.79 -7.03 -1.79
CA ASN A 371 -3.83 -6.99 -2.82
C ASN A 371 -4.66 -5.69 -2.78
N SER A 372 -4.48 -4.85 -1.75
CA SER A 372 -5.18 -3.58 -1.61
C SER A 372 -4.50 -2.49 -2.45
N LYS A 373 -5.21 -2.03 -3.50
CA LYS A 373 -4.77 -0.89 -4.35
C LYS A 373 -4.34 0.32 -3.51
N TYR A 374 -5.07 0.62 -2.44
CA TYR A 374 -4.77 1.73 -1.56
C TYR A 374 -3.43 1.53 -0.82
N LEU A 375 -3.21 0.37 -0.20
CA LEU A 375 -2.00 0.10 0.58
C LEU A 375 -0.76 0.20 -0.31
N VAL A 376 -0.84 -0.34 -1.53
CA VAL A 376 0.25 -0.26 -2.50
C VAL A 376 0.54 1.21 -2.86
N HIS A 377 -0.48 2.01 -3.15
CA HIS A 377 -0.31 3.42 -3.50
C HIS A 377 0.28 4.25 -2.35
N ALA A 378 -0.30 4.14 -1.15
CA ALA A 378 0.19 4.85 0.02
C ALA A 378 1.60 4.40 0.42
N GLY A 379 1.88 3.09 0.34
CA GLY A 379 3.21 2.53 0.56
C GLY A 379 4.24 3.07 -0.43
N LEU A 380 3.90 3.14 -1.72
CA LEU A 380 4.77 3.72 -2.76
C LEU A 380 5.04 5.21 -2.53
N GLN A 381 4.03 5.97 -2.10
CA GLN A 381 4.19 7.39 -1.79
C GLN A 381 5.15 7.61 -0.62
N ILE A 382 4.97 6.85 0.47
CA ILE A 382 5.86 6.90 1.64
C ILE A 382 7.29 6.47 1.24
N LEU A 383 7.44 5.42 0.43
CA LEU A 383 8.74 4.95 -0.08
C LEU A 383 9.43 6.03 -0.92
N ALA A 384 8.70 6.71 -1.80
CA ALA A 384 9.23 7.79 -2.62
C ALA A 384 9.69 9.00 -1.79
N GLU A 385 9.03 9.27 -0.66
CA GLU A 385 9.49 10.26 0.32
C GLU A 385 10.72 9.76 1.11
N GLY A 386 10.73 8.48 1.49
CA GLY A 386 11.86 7.81 2.15
C GLY A 386 13.14 7.89 1.32
N PHE A 387 13.07 7.68 0.00
CA PHE A 387 14.22 7.79 -0.90
C PHE A 387 14.86 9.18 -0.96
N LYS A 388 14.14 10.24 -0.53
CA LYS A 388 14.72 11.59 -0.42
C LYS A 388 15.54 11.77 0.86
N SER A 389 15.39 10.88 1.84
CA SER A 389 16.15 10.88 3.09
C SER A 389 17.51 10.21 2.92
N ARG A 390 18.57 10.78 3.51
CA ARG A 390 19.96 10.32 3.31
C ARG A 390 20.24 8.94 3.92
N ASP A 391 19.52 8.57 4.97
CA ASP A 391 19.79 7.37 5.78
C ASP A 391 18.74 6.26 5.57
N PHE A 392 17.89 6.37 4.55
CA PHE A 392 16.85 5.37 4.28
C PHE A 392 17.45 4.07 3.73
N GLN A 393 17.17 2.95 4.40
CA GLN A 393 17.78 1.65 4.11
C GLN A 393 17.08 0.91 2.95
N THR A 394 17.23 1.43 1.73
CA THR A 394 16.60 0.88 0.52
C THR A 394 16.91 -0.61 0.29
N LYS A 395 18.13 -1.07 0.62
CA LYS A 395 18.52 -2.48 0.49
C LYS A 395 17.65 -3.41 1.36
N MET A 396 17.35 -2.98 2.59
CA MET A 396 16.53 -3.74 3.53
C MET A 396 15.10 -3.93 3.02
N VAL A 397 14.51 -2.89 2.42
CA VAL A 397 13.20 -2.99 1.77
C VAL A 397 13.25 -4.02 0.63
N GLY A 398 14.29 -3.97 -0.21
CA GLY A 398 14.47 -4.94 -1.30
C GLY A 398 14.53 -6.39 -0.80
N GLU A 399 15.30 -6.66 0.25
CA GLU A 399 15.41 -7.98 0.87
C GLU A 399 14.07 -8.46 1.43
N ILE A 400 13.34 -7.59 2.13
CA ILE A 400 12.00 -7.89 2.66
C ILE A 400 11.01 -8.23 1.53
N LEU A 401 11.03 -7.47 0.43
CA LEU A 401 10.16 -7.72 -0.73
C LEU A 401 10.46 -9.06 -1.40
N VAL A 402 11.74 -9.41 -1.54
CA VAL A 402 12.16 -10.72 -2.08
C VAL A 402 11.67 -11.85 -1.17
N ASN A 403 11.90 -11.75 0.14
CA ASN A 403 11.50 -12.77 1.11
C ASN A 403 9.97 -12.99 1.12
N TYR A 404 9.19 -11.91 1.03
CA TYR A 404 7.73 -11.99 0.99
C TYR A 404 7.23 -12.64 -0.31
N ASN A 405 7.81 -12.29 -1.47
CA ASN A 405 7.45 -12.90 -2.74
C ASN A 405 7.79 -14.40 -2.79
N GLN A 406 8.96 -14.80 -2.28
CA GLN A 406 9.34 -16.22 -2.17
C GLN A 406 8.34 -16.99 -1.31
N SER A 407 7.99 -16.44 -0.14
CA SER A 407 7.02 -17.05 0.77
C SER A 407 5.62 -17.17 0.18
N ARG A 408 5.19 -16.17 -0.61
CA ARG A 408 3.90 -16.20 -1.30
C ARG A 408 3.89 -17.25 -2.41
N GLU A 409 4.98 -17.41 -3.14
CA GLU A 409 5.13 -18.50 -4.11
C GLU A 409 5.09 -19.87 -3.45
N ASP A 410 5.73 -20.03 -2.28
CA ASP A 410 5.74 -21.31 -1.56
C ASP A 410 4.34 -21.68 -1.05
N LEU A 411 3.55 -20.70 -0.57
CA LEU A 411 2.14 -20.88 -0.21
C LEU A 411 1.25 -21.23 -1.42
N LEU A 412 1.49 -20.59 -2.57
CA LEU A 412 0.77 -20.88 -3.81
C LEU A 412 1.11 -22.28 -4.33
N LYS A 413 2.37 -22.72 -4.20
CA LYS A 413 2.80 -24.08 -4.53
C LYS A 413 2.20 -25.11 -3.58
N SER A 414 2.08 -24.82 -2.28
CA SER A 414 1.44 -25.75 -1.33
C SER A 414 -0.06 -25.92 -1.57
N HIS A 415 -0.79 -24.87 -1.96
CA HIS A 415 -2.21 -24.98 -2.27
C HIS A 415 -2.49 -25.69 -3.62
N GLN A 416 -1.56 -25.65 -4.57
CA GLN A 416 -1.65 -26.48 -5.79
C GLN A 416 -1.56 -27.98 -5.47
N PHE A 417 -0.82 -28.38 -4.42
CA PHE A 417 -0.74 -29.78 -3.99
C PHE A 417 -1.96 -30.26 -3.18
N GLU A 418 -2.73 -29.37 -2.55
CA GLU A 418 -3.95 -29.76 -1.81
C GLU A 418 -5.19 -29.85 -2.72
N GLU A 419 -5.29 -29.04 -3.78
CA GLU A 419 -6.39 -29.16 -4.75
C GLU A 419 -6.28 -30.40 -5.66
N GLU A 420 -5.08 -30.95 -5.87
CA GLU A 420 -4.90 -32.19 -6.65
C GLU A 420 -5.26 -33.48 -5.89
N VAL A 421 -5.47 -33.43 -4.56
CA VAL A 421 -5.75 -34.63 -3.74
C VAL A 421 -7.26 -34.89 -3.55
N SER A 422 -8.14 -33.98 -4.02
CA SER A 422 -9.61 -34.14 -3.90
C SER A 422 -10.35 -34.32 -5.23
N THR A 423 -9.68 -34.82 -6.27
CA THR A 423 -10.37 -35.44 -7.41
C THR A 423 -9.87 -36.87 -7.57
N GLN A 424 -10.48 -37.80 -6.83
CA GLN A 424 -10.44 -39.18 -7.27
C GLN A 424 -11.14 -39.26 -8.63
N PRO A 425 -10.47 -39.74 -9.69
CA PRO A 425 -11.15 -40.02 -10.94
C PRO A 425 -12.12 -41.18 -10.68
N ILE A 426 -13.42 -40.92 -10.77
CA ILE A 426 -14.42 -41.97 -10.85
C ILE A 426 -14.06 -42.80 -12.10
N PHE A 427 -13.60 -44.02 -11.87
CA PHE A 427 -13.38 -45.01 -12.91
C PHE A 427 -14.73 -45.34 -13.56
N VAL A 428 -15.00 -44.74 -14.71
CA VAL A 428 -16.10 -45.15 -15.59
C VAL A 428 -15.63 -46.36 -16.39
N PRO A 429 -16.24 -47.55 -16.27
CA PRO A 429 -15.88 -48.68 -17.09
C PRO A 429 -16.25 -48.40 -18.56
N PRO A 430 -15.44 -48.89 -19.53
CA PRO A 430 -15.71 -48.65 -20.94
C PRO A 430 -16.93 -49.45 -21.39
N ILE A 431 -17.91 -48.77 -21.98
CA ILE A 431 -19.06 -49.38 -22.66
C ILE A 431 -18.54 -50.04 -23.94
N PRO A 432 -18.84 -51.33 -24.21
CA PRO A 432 -18.39 -51.98 -25.42
C PRO A 432 -19.11 -51.41 -26.65
N ALA A 433 -18.33 -51.12 -27.68
CA ALA A 433 -18.81 -50.78 -29.01
C ALA A 433 -19.64 -51.94 -29.57
N LEU A 434 -20.91 -51.69 -29.90
CA LEU A 434 -21.68 -52.61 -30.74
C LEU A 434 -21.35 -52.33 -32.21
N SER A 435 -20.73 -53.33 -32.81
CA SER A 435 -20.39 -53.45 -34.21
C SER A 435 -21.62 -53.59 -35.11
N ASP A 436 -21.51 -52.96 -36.28
CA ASP A 436 -22.02 -53.35 -37.60
C ASP A 436 -23.03 -54.51 -37.67
N ILE A 437 -24.27 -54.18 -38.03
CA ILE A 437 -25.13 -55.11 -38.76
C ILE A 437 -25.26 -54.60 -40.19
N THR A 438 -24.62 -55.37 -41.06
CA THR A 438 -24.55 -55.19 -42.50
C THR A 438 -25.89 -55.48 -43.16
N ASN A 439 -26.35 -54.54 -43.98
CA ASN A 439 -27.37 -54.77 -44.99
C ASN A 439 -26.85 -55.77 -46.03
N LYS A 440 -27.61 -56.85 -46.25
CA LYS A 440 -27.58 -57.64 -47.50
C LYS A 440 -29.00 -57.78 -48.00
N GLY A 441 -29.23 -57.31 -49.22
CA GLY A 441 -30.54 -57.27 -49.86
C GLY A 441 -31.00 -58.60 -50.44
N ASN A 442 -32.22 -58.60 -50.99
CA ASN A 442 -32.48 -58.94 -52.39
C ASN A 442 -33.98 -58.79 -52.75
N HIS A 443 -34.18 -58.03 -53.82
CA HIS A 443 -35.11 -58.16 -54.95
C HIS A 443 -36.48 -58.88 -54.86
N SER A 444 -37.41 -58.25 -55.62
CA SER A 444 -38.64 -58.77 -56.24
C SER A 444 -39.88 -58.62 -55.34
N GLN A 445 -40.98 -57.98 -55.73
CA GLN A 445 -41.83 -58.37 -56.85
C GLN A 445 -42.74 -57.21 -57.28
N SER A 446 -42.59 -56.75 -58.53
CA SER A 446 -43.52 -55.86 -59.24
C SER A 446 -44.80 -56.58 -59.73
N ALA A 447 -45.09 -57.78 -59.23
CA ALA A 447 -46.26 -58.59 -59.61
C ALA A 447 -47.41 -58.56 -58.57
N SER A 448 -47.22 -57.89 -57.43
CA SER A 448 -48.21 -57.90 -56.34
C SER A 448 -49.25 -56.78 -56.44
N VAL A 449 -48.93 -55.66 -57.11
CA VAL A 449 -49.82 -54.48 -57.15
C VAL A 449 -51.08 -54.73 -57.98
N ALA A 450 -51.01 -55.54 -59.05
CA ALA A 450 -52.16 -55.88 -59.89
C ALA A 450 -53.15 -56.84 -59.20
N ILE A 451 -52.64 -57.79 -58.41
CA ILE A 451 -53.46 -58.72 -57.62
C ILE A 451 -54.12 -57.97 -56.44
N ILE A 452 -53.40 -57.02 -55.83
CA ILE A 452 -53.93 -56.19 -54.74
C ILE A 452 -55.01 -55.21 -55.24
N THR A 453 -54.90 -54.67 -56.46
CA THR A 453 -55.95 -53.79 -57.01
C THR A 453 -57.22 -54.56 -57.39
N GLU A 454 -57.12 -55.81 -57.83
CA GLU A 454 -58.28 -56.66 -58.09
C GLU A 454 -58.97 -57.13 -56.79
N HIS A 455 -58.19 -57.41 -55.75
CA HIS A 455 -58.71 -57.74 -54.41
C HIS A 455 -59.32 -56.53 -53.68
N LEU A 456 -58.79 -55.31 -53.87
CA LEU A 456 -59.39 -54.08 -53.33
C LEU A 456 -60.72 -53.74 -54.01
N LYS A 457 -60.86 -53.96 -55.32
CA LYS A 457 -62.12 -53.70 -56.03
C LYS A 457 -63.24 -54.68 -55.66
N LYS A 458 -62.93 -55.91 -55.25
CA LYS A 458 -63.91 -56.90 -54.77
C LYS A 458 -64.15 -56.87 -53.26
N GLY A 459 -63.23 -56.33 -52.46
CA GLY A 459 -63.35 -56.24 -51.00
C GLY A 459 -64.06 -54.99 -50.46
N LEU A 460 -64.39 -54.03 -51.32
CA LEU A 460 -64.97 -52.73 -50.93
C LEU A 460 -66.50 -52.72 -50.76
N GLU A 461 -67.14 -53.89 -50.80
CA GLU A 461 -68.54 -54.07 -50.39
C GLU A 461 -68.64 -55.01 -49.19
N ILE A 462 -67.97 -54.66 -48.08
CA ILE A 462 -68.23 -55.34 -46.79
C ILE A 462 -68.43 -54.27 -45.72
N LYS A 463 -69.70 -54.01 -45.41
CA LYS A 463 -70.11 -53.35 -44.16
C LYS A 463 -69.90 -54.32 -43.01
N ASP A 464 -68.64 -54.52 -42.60
CA ASP A 464 -68.31 -55.22 -41.35
C ASP A 464 -67.75 -54.22 -40.34
N SER A 465 -68.49 -53.99 -39.26
CA SER A 465 -68.07 -53.12 -38.15
C SER A 465 -66.69 -53.52 -37.60
N LYS A 466 -66.38 -54.82 -37.63
CA LYS A 466 -65.09 -55.37 -37.19
C LYS A 466 -63.91 -54.92 -38.06
N LEU A 467 -64.12 -54.68 -39.36
CA LEU A 467 -63.06 -54.19 -40.24
C LEU A 467 -62.77 -52.71 -39.97
N SER A 468 -63.81 -51.93 -39.64
CA SER A 468 -63.70 -50.52 -39.23
C SER A 468 -62.94 -50.38 -37.91
N ASP A 469 -63.21 -51.25 -36.93
CA ASP A 469 -62.51 -51.24 -35.63
C ASP A 469 -61.01 -51.59 -35.80
N ILE A 470 -60.70 -52.55 -36.68
CA ILE A 470 -59.31 -52.90 -37.01
C ILE A 470 -58.62 -51.74 -37.73
N MET A 471 -59.32 -51.07 -38.66
CA MET A 471 -58.79 -49.91 -39.38
C MET A 471 -58.51 -48.74 -38.44
N GLU A 472 -59.42 -48.45 -37.51
CA GLU A 472 -59.24 -47.42 -36.48
C GLU A 472 -58.04 -47.73 -35.58
N PHE A 473 -57.84 -48.99 -35.18
CA PHE A 473 -56.66 -49.38 -34.40
C PHE A 473 -55.34 -49.16 -35.18
N TYR A 474 -55.31 -49.48 -36.47
CA TYR A 474 -54.13 -49.21 -37.31
C TYR A 474 -53.92 -47.72 -37.56
N GLU A 475 -54.98 -46.93 -37.69
CA GLU A 475 -54.92 -45.47 -37.83
C GLU A 475 -54.40 -44.80 -36.54
N GLN A 476 -54.86 -45.25 -35.36
CA GLN A 476 -54.31 -44.84 -34.07
C GLN A 476 -52.83 -45.24 -33.93
N LYS A 477 -52.45 -46.43 -34.40
CA LYS A 477 -51.05 -46.86 -34.36
C LYS A 477 -50.17 -46.06 -35.32
N LEU A 478 -50.68 -45.70 -36.50
CA LEU A 478 -49.97 -44.87 -37.48
C LEU A 478 -49.78 -43.44 -36.95
N THR A 479 -50.83 -42.84 -36.36
CA THR A 479 -50.74 -41.52 -35.75
C THR A 479 -49.79 -41.51 -34.54
N PHE A 480 -49.82 -42.56 -33.72
CA PHE A 480 -48.85 -42.73 -32.64
C PHE A 480 -47.41 -42.86 -33.15
N LEU A 481 -47.17 -43.65 -34.20
CA LEU A 481 -45.85 -43.80 -34.79
C LEU A 481 -45.36 -42.50 -35.44
N ALA A 482 -46.24 -41.75 -36.12
CA ALA A 482 -45.93 -40.44 -36.67
C ALA A 482 -45.57 -39.44 -35.55
N GLY A 483 -46.32 -39.42 -34.44
CA GLY A 483 -46.00 -38.59 -33.28
C GLY A 483 -44.66 -38.98 -32.62
N ARG A 484 -44.31 -40.27 -32.64
CA ARG A 484 -43.00 -40.74 -32.17
C ARG A 484 -41.87 -40.35 -33.12
N GLU A 485 -42.11 -40.38 -34.43
CA GLU A 485 -41.16 -39.94 -35.45
C GLU A 485 -40.86 -38.44 -35.32
N THR A 486 -41.89 -37.60 -35.19
CA THR A 486 -41.70 -36.16 -34.96
C THR A 486 -40.92 -35.88 -33.67
N HIS A 487 -41.20 -36.63 -32.60
CA HIS A 487 -40.45 -36.47 -31.34
C HIS A 487 -38.97 -36.87 -31.47
N LEU A 488 -38.68 -37.93 -32.24
CA LEU A 488 -37.31 -38.34 -32.52
C LEU A 488 -36.57 -37.32 -33.41
N GLU A 489 -37.27 -36.71 -34.35
CA GLU A 489 -36.74 -35.63 -35.20
C GLU A 489 -36.40 -34.39 -34.36
N ASP A 490 -37.28 -33.99 -33.44
CA ASP A 490 -37.02 -32.90 -32.49
C ASP A 490 -35.80 -33.20 -31.61
N LEU A 491 -35.68 -34.43 -31.10
CA LEU A 491 -34.55 -34.84 -30.29
C LEU A 491 -33.23 -34.82 -31.09
N LEU A 492 -33.26 -35.25 -32.35
CA LEU A 492 -32.11 -35.21 -33.25
C LEU A 492 -31.68 -33.76 -33.54
N ASN A 493 -32.64 -32.88 -33.79
CA ASN A 493 -32.40 -31.45 -34.01
C ASN A 493 -31.79 -30.80 -32.76
N ALA A 494 -32.33 -31.09 -31.57
CA ALA A 494 -31.78 -30.60 -30.30
C ALA A 494 -30.34 -31.10 -30.07
N LYS A 495 -30.06 -32.38 -30.34
CA LYS A 495 -28.70 -32.94 -30.21
C LYS A 495 -27.73 -32.32 -31.20
N THR A 496 -28.17 -32.06 -32.42
CA THR A 496 -27.35 -31.40 -33.46
C THR A 496 -27.00 -29.97 -33.04
N LEU A 497 -27.97 -29.21 -32.53
CA LEU A 497 -27.72 -27.87 -31.99
C LEU A 497 -26.75 -27.89 -30.81
N ALA A 498 -26.93 -28.81 -29.85
CA ALA A 498 -26.02 -28.97 -28.73
C ALA A 498 -24.58 -29.31 -29.19
N LEU A 499 -24.43 -30.16 -30.21
CA LEU A 499 -23.15 -30.48 -30.81
C LEU A 499 -22.49 -29.23 -31.42
N THR A 500 -23.22 -28.44 -32.21
CA THR A 500 -22.68 -27.22 -32.81
C THR A 500 -22.26 -26.17 -31.76
N GLN A 501 -23.00 -26.08 -30.65
CA GLN A 501 -22.64 -25.21 -29.53
C GLN A 501 -21.34 -25.69 -28.83
N SER A 502 -21.19 -27.00 -28.65
CA SER A 502 -19.96 -27.61 -28.13
C SER A 502 -18.77 -27.33 -29.04
N ASP A 503 -18.90 -27.53 -30.35
CA ASP A 503 -17.84 -27.28 -31.32
C ASP A 503 -17.42 -25.80 -31.34
N ARG A 504 -18.38 -24.89 -31.22
CA ARG A 504 -18.10 -23.45 -31.08
C ARG A 504 -17.28 -23.14 -29.83
N LEU A 505 -17.62 -23.75 -28.69
CA LEU A 505 -16.86 -23.58 -27.45
C LEU A 505 -15.44 -24.13 -27.61
N ILE A 506 -15.28 -25.32 -28.18
CA ILE A 506 -13.96 -25.93 -28.44
C ILE A 506 -13.10 -25.01 -29.33
N ALA A 507 -13.67 -24.45 -30.40
CA ALA A 507 -12.97 -23.51 -31.26
C ALA A 507 -12.53 -22.24 -30.51
N GLN A 508 -13.38 -21.71 -29.63
CA GLN A 508 -13.06 -20.55 -28.79
C GLN A 508 -11.93 -20.86 -27.80
N TYR A 509 -11.97 -22.03 -27.14
CA TYR A 509 -10.90 -22.48 -26.24
C TYR A 509 -9.56 -22.62 -26.98
N ARG A 510 -9.56 -23.22 -28.18
CA ARG A 510 -8.34 -23.34 -29.01
C ARG A 510 -7.77 -21.98 -29.41
N CYS A 511 -8.62 -21.02 -29.80
CA CYS A 511 -8.18 -19.66 -30.12
C CYS A 511 -7.57 -18.96 -28.90
N ARG A 512 -8.21 -19.08 -27.74
CA ARG A 512 -7.72 -18.49 -26.49
C ARG A 512 -6.39 -19.12 -26.04
N GLN A 513 -6.25 -20.43 -26.21
CA GLN A 513 -5.00 -21.13 -25.94
C GLN A 513 -3.88 -20.62 -26.85
N ALA A 514 -4.11 -20.53 -28.16
CA ALA A 514 -3.12 -20.03 -29.11
C ALA A 514 -2.72 -18.57 -28.83
N GLN A 515 -3.66 -17.72 -28.40
CA GLN A 515 -3.38 -16.35 -27.97
C GLN A 515 -2.49 -16.31 -26.73
N SER A 516 -2.83 -17.11 -25.70
CA SER A 516 -2.03 -17.22 -24.48
C SER A 516 -0.61 -17.70 -24.78
N GLU A 517 -0.44 -18.71 -25.64
CA GLU A 517 0.87 -19.22 -26.04
C GLU A 517 1.70 -18.15 -26.79
N ALA A 518 1.06 -17.37 -27.67
CA ALA A 518 1.72 -16.26 -28.38
C ALA A 518 2.16 -15.13 -27.41
N GLU A 519 1.33 -14.81 -26.41
CA GLU A 519 1.68 -13.84 -25.37
C GLU A 519 2.84 -14.33 -24.49
N CYS A 520 2.82 -15.60 -24.07
CA CYS A 520 3.93 -16.22 -23.33
C CYS A 520 5.25 -16.16 -24.11
N LEU A 521 5.22 -16.46 -25.42
CA LEU A 521 6.42 -16.33 -26.27
C LEU A 521 6.89 -14.87 -26.35
N LYS A 522 5.98 -13.92 -26.51
CA LYS A 522 6.32 -12.49 -26.53
C LYS A 522 6.96 -12.04 -25.22
N LEU A 523 6.37 -12.40 -24.08
CA LEU A 523 6.92 -12.08 -22.75
C LEU A 523 8.32 -12.70 -22.57
N ARG A 524 8.51 -13.95 -23.00
CA ARG A 524 9.82 -14.61 -22.96
C ARG A 524 10.87 -13.86 -23.78
N THR A 525 10.51 -13.38 -24.97
CA THR A 525 11.45 -12.58 -25.80
C THR A 525 11.77 -11.22 -25.17
N MET A 526 10.79 -10.55 -24.56
CA MET A 526 11.01 -9.29 -23.84
C MET A 526 11.93 -9.51 -22.62
N LEU A 527 11.74 -10.60 -21.88
CA LEU A 527 12.58 -10.98 -20.76
C LEU A 527 14.04 -11.18 -21.21
N GLN A 528 14.28 -11.96 -22.27
CA GLN A 528 15.62 -12.16 -22.82
C GLN A 528 16.28 -10.85 -23.31
N GLN A 529 15.50 -9.91 -23.86
CA GLN A 529 16.02 -8.60 -24.23
C GLN A 529 16.39 -7.77 -23.00
N SER A 530 15.56 -7.82 -21.95
CA SER A 530 15.82 -7.12 -20.70
C SER A 530 17.07 -7.66 -19.99
N GLU A 531 17.26 -8.98 -19.95
CA GLU A 531 18.45 -9.63 -19.39
C GLU A 531 19.72 -9.19 -20.12
N LYS A 532 19.68 -9.11 -21.46
CA LYS A 532 20.81 -8.61 -22.25
C LYS A 532 21.14 -7.14 -21.99
N VAL A 533 20.15 -6.32 -21.68
CA VAL A 533 20.37 -4.91 -21.31
C VAL A 533 20.99 -4.84 -19.93
N ILE A 534 20.47 -5.61 -18.97
CA ILE A 534 21.02 -5.71 -17.61
C ILE A 534 22.48 -6.16 -17.68
N GLU A 535 22.80 -7.23 -18.41
CA GLU A 535 24.17 -7.73 -18.55
C GLU A 535 25.12 -6.66 -19.11
N LYS A 536 24.69 -5.91 -20.14
CA LYS A 536 25.47 -4.79 -20.69
C LYS A 536 25.71 -3.68 -19.67
N ASP A 537 24.70 -3.35 -18.87
CA ASP A 537 24.82 -2.30 -17.87
C ASP A 537 25.66 -2.75 -16.67
N THR A 538 25.61 -4.03 -16.29
CA THR A 538 26.51 -4.63 -15.29
C THR A 538 27.98 -4.48 -15.72
N ILE A 539 28.29 -4.80 -16.99
CA ILE A 539 29.64 -4.64 -17.54
C ILE A 539 30.08 -3.16 -17.51
N LYS A 540 29.18 -2.21 -17.85
CA LYS A 540 29.51 -0.77 -17.75
C LYS A 540 29.77 -0.35 -16.31
N ILE A 541 28.97 -0.83 -15.36
CA ILE A 541 29.17 -0.53 -13.93
C ILE A 541 30.54 -1.04 -13.48
N GLU A 542 30.91 -2.27 -13.84
CA GLU A 542 32.24 -2.82 -13.54
C GLU A 542 33.39 -2.01 -14.15
N GLN A 543 33.21 -1.50 -15.37
CA GLN A 543 34.19 -0.59 -16.00
C GLN A 543 34.29 0.74 -15.23
N PHE A 544 33.17 1.34 -14.85
CA PHE A 544 33.15 2.58 -14.08
C PHE A 544 33.74 2.42 -12.68
N THR A 545 33.46 1.31 -11.98
CA THR A 545 34.03 1.04 -10.65
C THR A 545 35.55 0.85 -10.74
N LYS A 546 36.05 0.16 -11.76
CA LYS A 546 37.50 0.03 -11.99
C LYS A 546 38.15 1.37 -12.28
N SER A 547 37.57 2.19 -13.16
CA SER A 547 38.08 3.54 -13.45
C SER A 547 38.08 4.45 -12.22
N LYS A 548 37.07 4.31 -11.34
CA LYS A 548 37.01 5.03 -10.07
C LYS A 548 38.13 4.59 -9.13
N GLN A 549 38.33 3.28 -8.95
CA GLN A 549 39.42 2.73 -8.13
C GLN A 549 40.80 3.22 -8.62
N ASP A 550 41.04 3.20 -9.93
CA ASP A 550 42.30 3.71 -10.51
C ASP A 550 42.50 5.22 -10.23
N SER A 551 41.41 5.98 -10.20
CA SER A 551 41.45 7.42 -9.88
C SER A 551 41.68 7.66 -8.39
N ASP A 552 41.05 6.87 -7.51
CA ASP A 552 41.24 6.92 -6.06
C ASP A 552 42.70 6.58 -5.69
N ILE A 553 43.30 5.58 -6.34
CA ILE A 553 44.72 5.25 -6.17
C ILE A 553 45.61 6.45 -6.55
N LYS A 554 45.34 7.10 -7.70
CA LYS A 554 46.11 8.28 -8.13
C LYS A 554 45.96 9.46 -7.17
N ILE A 555 44.76 9.70 -6.65
CA ILE A 555 44.52 10.75 -5.66
C ILE A 555 45.34 10.47 -4.40
N ASN A 556 45.34 9.23 -3.90
CA ASN A 556 46.10 8.85 -2.72
C ASN A 556 47.61 9.02 -2.93
N THR A 557 48.15 8.62 -4.09
CA THR A 557 49.58 8.83 -4.39
C THR A 557 49.94 10.32 -4.44
N LEU A 558 49.08 11.17 -5.02
CA LEU A 558 49.31 12.62 -5.05
C LEU A 558 49.23 13.24 -3.65
N LEU A 559 48.36 12.74 -2.78
CA LEU A 559 48.28 13.20 -1.39
C LEU A 559 49.56 12.86 -0.61
N GLU A 560 50.13 11.66 -0.82
CA GLU A 560 51.41 11.27 -0.24
C GLU A 560 52.56 12.18 -0.73
N GLU A 561 52.62 12.48 -2.03
CA GLU A 561 53.60 13.41 -2.60
C GLU A 561 53.46 14.83 -2.02
N ILE A 562 52.24 15.34 -1.89
CA ILE A 562 51.99 16.65 -1.27
C ILE A 562 52.47 16.66 0.19
N GLN A 563 52.26 15.57 0.93
CA GLN A 563 52.74 15.46 2.30
C GLN A 563 54.27 15.48 2.37
N GLN A 564 54.95 14.75 1.48
CA GLN A 564 56.42 14.78 1.38
C GLN A 564 56.93 16.18 1.03
N LEU A 565 56.31 16.85 0.05
CA LEU A 565 56.69 18.21 -0.33
C LEU A 565 56.52 19.18 0.85
N ARG A 566 55.44 19.08 1.64
CA ARG A 566 55.28 19.89 2.84
C ARG A 566 56.40 19.68 3.85
N LEU A 567 56.83 18.44 4.07
CA LEU A 567 57.98 18.15 4.94
C LEU A 567 59.25 18.81 4.41
N THR A 568 59.54 18.66 3.10
CA THR A 568 60.73 19.30 2.51
C THR A 568 60.67 20.82 2.62
N VAL A 569 59.51 21.45 2.48
CA VAL A 569 59.35 22.91 2.67
C VAL A 569 59.69 23.29 4.11
N THR A 570 59.19 22.56 5.11
CA THR A 570 59.51 22.85 6.52
C THR A 570 61.01 22.69 6.83
N GLU A 571 61.68 21.70 6.24
CA GLU A 571 63.13 21.52 6.38
C GLU A 571 63.90 22.69 5.74
N HIS A 572 63.48 23.15 4.55
CA HIS A 572 64.08 24.32 3.91
C HIS A 572 63.87 25.60 4.71
N GLU A 573 62.70 25.79 5.34
CA GLU A 573 62.43 26.93 6.22
C GLU A 573 63.35 26.93 7.44
N ASN A 574 63.54 25.76 8.08
CA ASN A 574 64.47 25.62 9.20
C ASN A 574 65.91 25.91 8.78
N LEU A 575 66.37 25.32 7.66
CA LEU A 575 67.73 25.54 7.16
C LEU A 575 67.96 27.01 6.79
N LYS A 576 66.95 27.69 6.26
CA LYS A 576 67.00 29.13 5.97
C LYS A 576 67.11 29.97 7.24
N ALA A 577 66.43 29.58 8.32
CA ALA A 577 66.58 30.22 9.62
C ALA A 577 68.02 30.06 10.16
N ASP A 578 68.56 28.84 10.14
CA ASP A 578 69.93 28.56 10.57
C ASP A 578 70.97 29.34 9.74
N PHE A 579 70.77 29.42 8.42
CA PHE A 579 71.63 30.19 7.53
C PHE A 579 71.61 31.70 7.87
N ASN A 580 70.42 32.25 8.13
CA ASN A 580 70.28 33.66 8.52
C ASN A 580 71.00 33.94 9.86
N ASP A 581 70.87 33.05 10.85
CA ASP A 581 71.55 33.18 12.13
C ASP A 581 73.08 33.11 11.97
N LEU A 582 73.58 32.20 11.13
CA LEU A 582 74.99 32.11 10.84
C LEU A 582 75.50 33.36 10.10
N SER A 583 74.74 33.86 9.13
CA SER A 583 75.06 35.10 8.41
C SER A 583 75.14 36.30 9.37
N GLN A 584 74.23 36.42 10.33
CA GLN A 584 74.29 37.45 11.37
C GLN A 584 75.54 37.32 12.24
N LYS A 585 75.92 36.11 12.63
CA LYS A 585 77.16 35.86 13.40
C LYS A 585 78.41 36.23 12.62
N VAL A 586 78.49 35.87 11.34
CA VAL A 586 79.61 36.25 10.46
C VAL A 586 79.71 37.77 10.35
N ASN A 587 78.61 38.45 10.08
CA ASN A 587 78.58 39.92 10.01
C ASN A 587 79.03 40.58 11.33
N ALA A 588 78.68 39.99 12.48
CA ALA A 588 79.13 40.48 13.79
C ALA A 588 80.63 40.26 14.02
N LEU A 589 81.15 39.08 13.63
CA LEU A 589 82.58 38.77 13.71
C LEU A 589 83.41 39.65 12.77
N GLU A 590 82.95 39.90 11.54
CA GLU A 590 83.62 40.82 10.60
C GLU A 590 83.71 42.24 11.17
N LYS A 591 82.64 42.75 11.78
CA LYS A 591 82.67 44.06 12.46
C LYS A 591 83.65 44.08 13.63
N SER A 592 83.70 43.01 14.42
CA SER A 592 84.64 42.86 15.53
C SER A 592 86.09 42.80 15.04
N LEU A 593 86.35 42.08 13.94
CA LEU A 593 87.67 41.99 13.32
C LEU A 593 88.14 43.35 12.81
N LEU A 594 87.28 44.08 12.09
CA LEU A 594 87.59 45.44 11.62
C LEU A 594 87.90 46.40 12.77
N ALA A 595 87.20 46.29 13.90
CA ALA A 595 87.49 47.08 15.09
C ALA A 595 88.87 46.73 15.69
N ALA A 596 89.19 45.44 15.79
CA ALA A 596 90.50 44.98 16.27
C ALA A 596 91.65 45.38 15.34
N ASP A 597 91.45 45.33 14.02
CA ASP A 597 92.44 45.79 13.04
C ASP A 597 92.70 47.30 13.16
N ALA A 598 91.65 48.10 13.38
CA ALA A 598 91.80 49.53 13.63
C ALA A 598 92.56 49.83 14.94
N GLU A 599 92.32 49.05 16.00
CA GLU A 599 93.06 49.14 17.27
C GLU A 599 94.53 48.75 17.09
N ASN A 600 94.80 47.64 16.39
CA ASN A 600 96.17 47.22 16.06
C ASN A 600 96.91 48.28 15.24
N HIS A 601 96.24 48.92 14.28
CA HIS A 601 96.83 50.01 13.49
C HIS A 601 97.18 51.21 14.38
N SER A 602 96.30 51.58 15.31
CA SER A 602 96.54 52.63 16.31
C SER A 602 97.72 52.29 17.24
N LEU A 603 97.77 51.05 17.75
CA LEU A 603 98.86 50.56 18.59
C LEU A 603 100.20 50.52 17.83
N ALA A 604 100.19 50.08 16.57
CA ALA A 604 101.39 50.10 15.73
C ALA A 604 101.92 51.54 15.53
N ALA A 605 101.03 52.49 15.25
CA ALA A 605 101.40 53.91 15.14
C ALA A 605 101.95 54.48 16.47
N MET A 606 101.37 54.09 17.61
CA MET A 606 101.88 54.46 18.92
C MET A 606 103.26 53.85 19.19
N ASN A 607 103.46 52.58 18.83
CA ASN A 607 104.75 51.90 18.99
C ASN A 607 105.84 52.56 18.12
N ASP A 608 105.53 52.92 16.87
CA ASP A 608 106.45 53.67 16.00
C ASP A 608 106.82 55.04 16.61
N CYS A 609 105.86 55.73 17.24
CA CYS A 609 106.13 56.97 17.95
C CYS A 609 107.04 56.76 19.18
N LEU A 610 106.81 55.67 19.93
CA LEU A 610 107.65 55.30 21.07
C LEU A 610 109.07 54.92 20.63
N LEU A 611 109.24 54.19 19.53
CA LEU A 611 110.54 53.84 18.95
C LEU A 611 111.31 55.11 18.56
N LYS A 612 110.69 56.05 17.85
CA LYS A 612 111.31 57.35 17.51
C LYS A 612 111.73 58.14 18.75
N ASN A 613 110.89 58.13 19.80
CA ASN A 613 111.23 58.79 21.05
C ASN A 613 112.39 58.10 21.77
N ASN A 614 112.42 56.76 21.78
CA ASN A 614 113.53 55.97 22.33
C ASN A 614 114.84 56.21 21.58
N GLU A 615 114.81 56.28 20.24
CA GLU A 615 115.98 56.64 19.43
C GLU A 615 116.47 58.06 19.77
N SER A 616 115.57 59.03 19.86
CA SER A 616 115.88 60.41 20.30
C SER A 616 116.50 60.43 21.70
N LEU A 617 115.97 59.66 22.64
CA LEU A 617 116.55 59.51 23.98
C LEU A 617 117.93 58.86 23.94
N LYS A 618 118.13 57.83 23.12
CA LYS A 618 119.43 57.18 22.94
C LYS A 618 120.48 58.15 22.41
N VAL A 619 120.14 58.97 21.42
CA VAL A 619 121.01 60.05 20.90
C VAL A 619 121.33 61.08 22.00
N LYS A 620 120.35 61.46 22.82
CA LYS A 620 120.58 62.37 23.96
C LYS A 620 121.51 61.76 25.01
N ILE A 621 121.34 60.47 25.31
CA ILE A 621 122.21 59.73 26.24
C ILE A 621 123.65 59.70 25.69
N GLU A 622 123.82 59.39 24.42
CA GLU A 622 125.14 59.36 23.76
C GLU A 622 125.82 60.73 23.79
N CYS A 623 125.11 61.80 23.42
CA CYS A 623 125.59 63.18 23.56
C CYS A 623 125.97 63.53 25.00
N SER A 624 125.18 63.11 25.99
CA SER A 624 125.48 63.37 27.41
C SER A 624 126.69 62.56 27.89
N SER A 625 126.87 61.33 27.41
CA SER A 625 128.01 60.47 27.71
C SER A 625 129.30 61.04 27.14
N ASP A 626 129.29 61.52 25.89
CA ASP A 626 130.45 62.19 25.31
C ASP A 626 130.77 63.50 26.04
N ARG A 627 129.76 64.23 26.51
CA ARG A 627 129.98 65.41 27.36
C ARG A 627 130.62 65.06 28.70
N ILE A 628 130.27 63.91 29.28
CA ILE A 628 130.91 63.39 30.50
C ILE A 628 132.37 63.01 30.22
N LYS A 629 132.68 62.32 29.11
CA LYS A 629 134.07 62.01 28.73
C LYS A 629 134.92 63.27 28.59
N ILE A 630 134.39 64.32 27.97
CA ILE A 630 135.09 65.60 27.85
C ILE A 630 135.36 66.20 29.23
N MET A 631 134.39 66.18 30.14
CA MET A 631 134.62 66.65 31.51
C MET A 631 135.60 65.76 32.30
N GLU A 632 135.60 64.45 32.08
CA GLU A 632 136.58 63.53 32.68
C GLU A 632 137.99 63.80 32.17
N GLU A 633 138.16 64.09 30.87
CA GLU A 633 139.44 64.52 30.30
C GLU A 633 139.90 65.88 30.85
N GLU A 634 138.97 66.83 31.04
CA GLU A 634 139.26 68.10 31.72
C GLU A 634 139.63 67.88 33.20
N TYR A 635 138.95 66.99 33.90
CA TYR A 635 139.26 66.60 35.28
C TYR A 635 140.65 65.96 35.38
N LEU A 636 141.01 65.07 34.45
CA LEU A 636 142.35 64.48 34.37
C LEU A 636 143.43 65.54 34.13
N LYS A 637 143.20 66.48 33.20
CA LYS A 637 144.14 67.60 32.95
C LYS A 637 144.32 68.50 34.17
N ILE A 638 143.24 68.77 34.92
CA ILE A 638 143.31 69.54 36.17
C ILE A 638 144.02 68.74 37.26
N SER A 639 143.74 67.44 37.38
CA SER A 639 144.41 66.53 38.33
C SER A 639 145.92 66.45 38.08
N ASP A 640 146.33 66.36 36.81
CA ASP A 640 147.75 66.37 36.43
C ASP A 640 148.41 67.74 36.70
N SER A 641 147.69 68.86 36.47
CA SER A 641 148.14 70.20 36.87
C SER A 641 148.28 70.37 38.39
N VAL A 642 147.46 69.68 39.20
CA VAL A 642 147.58 69.68 40.66
C VAL A 642 148.81 68.87 41.09
N LYS A 643 149.03 67.68 40.51
CA LYS A 643 150.23 66.86 40.76
C LYS A 643 151.53 67.57 40.37
N GLU A 644 151.55 68.33 39.26
CA GLU A 644 152.71 69.16 38.89
C GLU A 644 152.96 70.32 39.85
N LYS A 645 151.91 70.88 40.46
CA LYS A 645 152.04 71.94 41.47
C LYS A 645 152.45 71.41 42.84
N GLU A 646 152.03 70.21 43.22
CA GLU A 646 152.49 69.53 44.44
C GLU A 646 153.98 69.15 44.35
N ASN A 647 154.45 68.71 43.19
CA ASN A 647 155.87 68.37 42.97
C ASN A 647 156.81 69.59 42.96
N LYS A 648 156.29 70.82 42.77
CA LYS A 648 157.05 72.07 42.83
C LYS A 648 157.15 72.70 44.23
N ILE A 649 156.48 72.15 45.23
CA ILE A 649 156.46 72.67 46.62
C ILE A 649 157.32 71.83 47.58
N ASN A 650 157.76 70.63 47.17
CA ASN A 650 158.64 69.75 47.97
C ASN A 650 160.10 69.67 47.46
N GLY A 651 160.60 70.73 46.82
CA GLY A 651 162.00 70.88 46.38
C GLY A 651 162.64 72.13 46.94
#